data_AF-A0A4Q4XJ64-F1
#
_entry.id   AF-A0A4Q4XJ64-F1
#
_cell.length_a   1.000
_cell.length_b   1.000
_cell.length_c   1.000
_cell.angle_alpha   90.00
_cell.angle_beta   90.00
_cell.angle_gamma   90.00
#
_symmetry.space_group_name_H-M   'P 1'
#
loop_
_entity.id
_entity.type
_entity.pdbx_description
1 polymer ?
#
loop_
_entity_poly.entity_id
_entity_poly.type
_entity_poly.pdbx_seq_one_letter_code
_entity_poly.pdbx_strand_id
1 'polypeptide(L)'
;MESEDHSMVDAPNGVTQPQLSGNAEDAFGIQPSKEDTDMVAEEFEPEEGWEELNSVKRRGLLPTGVCYDDRMKLHANADFGHAPHHPEDPRRVEEIMKTFKKAGLVFTGPDTELLDILRNTPIKYMWRIVAREATKQEICTVHTAGHYDWVQDLSNMSTKDLRNLSHTLDQGRASLYVGAMSYEAALLSAGGAIETCKAVASGQLKNAFAIIRPPGHHAEYDSPMGFCLFNNVPIAAKVCQLEYPDTCRKILILDWDVHHGNGVQNMFYQDPNVLYISLHVYQNGEFYPGKPDNPMLPDGDLDKVGEGLGKGKNVNIAWPDQGMGDGEYLAAFQKIVMPIAHEFNPDLVIISAGFDAADGDELGGCFVTPPCYAHMTHMLMSLANGRVAVCLEGGYNLKAISQSALAVARTLMGEPPPQMGMPPLSKEAARVLARVQAVQAPYWECMRPGIIDIQEYGDGATRLHDVIRGYQRQILSQKHGMVPLFIQREALFKSFENQVLVTPGIQTKRKVLFIIHDPPELQAMPDVTDNTVDPHNAFTLDGVMNYVDWANKNDFGVIDANVPHYITHPEDIDPFTPRADEKTLQDQIRELVCYIWDNYLQLYDVEDLFLLGVGNAYLGVKVLLTNRNCKNRIAGVVNFVTGNLRPVKSETDPDLSSWYKRNSLVFVANDHACWSDEELAKKVSKKRFGRVKRSNQVGLNRMMEEHAAEVHEWIGERLSQDGSGNTTEEDGK
;
A
#
# COMPACT_ATOMS: atom_id res chain seq x y z
N MET A 1 -12.72 -59.30 25.94
CA MET A 1 -13.92 -58.45 25.93
C MET A 1 -13.72 -57.53 24.74
N GLU A 2 -13.85 -58.13 23.55
CA GLU A 2 -15.05 -58.08 22.66
C GLU A 2 -15.00 -56.76 21.86
N SER A 3 -14.37 -56.75 20.66
CA SER A 3 -14.86 -57.19 19.32
C SER A 3 -15.55 -56.00 18.61
N GLU A 4 -15.34 -55.60 17.35
CA GLU A 4 -14.98 -56.23 16.05
C GLU A 4 -14.31 -55.13 15.16
N ASP A 5 -13.21 -55.34 14.43
CA ASP A 5 -13.04 -55.89 13.04
C ASP A 5 -13.76 -55.06 11.93
N HIS A 6 -13.22 -54.73 10.74
CA HIS A 6 -12.10 -55.24 9.93
C HIS A 6 -11.66 -54.22 8.84
N SER A 7 -10.65 -54.62 8.06
CA SER A 7 -9.65 -53.88 7.27
C SER A 7 -9.96 -53.56 5.80
N MET A 8 -9.10 -52.71 5.22
CA MET A 8 -8.76 -52.58 3.78
C MET A 8 -8.38 -53.91 3.09
N VAL A 9 -8.43 -53.97 1.75
CA VAL A 9 -7.35 -54.42 0.81
C VAL A 9 -7.78 -54.28 -0.69
N ASP A 10 -6.80 -53.81 -1.48
CA ASP A 10 -6.42 -53.87 -2.91
C ASP A 10 -7.23 -54.51 -4.08
N ALA A 11 -6.92 -53.91 -5.25
CA ALA A 11 -7.14 -54.14 -6.71
C ALA A 11 -6.88 -55.57 -7.29
N PRO A 12 -6.75 -55.86 -8.64
CA PRO A 12 -7.04 -55.13 -9.91
C PRO A 12 -7.70 -55.99 -11.06
N ASN A 13 -7.91 -55.36 -12.23
CA ASN A 13 -7.89 -55.86 -13.64
C ASN A 13 -8.84 -56.99 -14.14
N GLY A 14 -9.47 -56.76 -15.29
CA GLY A 14 -10.08 -57.81 -16.11
C GLY A 14 -10.74 -57.34 -17.41
N VAL A 15 -9.97 -57.34 -18.51
CA VAL A 15 -10.40 -57.19 -19.91
C VAL A 15 -11.26 -58.37 -20.34
N THR A 16 -12.35 -58.16 -21.09
CA THR A 16 -12.74 -58.95 -22.30
C THR A 16 -14.00 -58.40 -22.98
N GLN A 17 -13.85 -57.99 -24.24
CA GLN A 17 -14.87 -58.07 -25.30
C GLN A 17 -15.09 -59.56 -25.68
N PRO A 18 -16.22 -59.97 -26.31
CA PRO A 18 -16.39 -59.82 -27.78
C PRO A 18 -17.83 -59.73 -28.33
N GLN A 19 -17.92 -59.15 -29.56
CA GLN A 19 -18.66 -59.62 -30.77
C GLN A 19 -20.17 -59.96 -30.68
N LEU A 20 -21.01 -59.93 -31.72
CA LEU A 20 -21.11 -59.38 -33.09
C LEU A 20 -22.56 -59.73 -33.50
N SER A 21 -23.04 -59.11 -34.58
CA SER A 21 -24.17 -59.52 -35.44
C SER A 21 -25.58 -59.38 -34.86
N GLY A 22 -26.59 -58.92 -35.61
CA GLY A 22 -26.65 -58.48 -37.00
C GLY A 22 -28.12 -58.35 -37.42
N ASN A 23 -28.35 -57.54 -38.46
CA ASN A 23 -29.42 -57.60 -39.47
C ASN A 23 -30.88 -57.56 -38.99
N ALA A 24 -31.87 -57.06 -39.73
CA ALA A 24 -32.01 -56.26 -40.94
C ALA A 24 -33.53 -56.14 -41.15
N GLU A 25 -33.92 -55.44 -42.22
CA GLU A 25 -35.24 -55.44 -42.87
C GLU A 25 -36.28 -54.46 -42.30
N ASP A 26 -37.04 -53.73 -43.11
CA ASP A 26 -36.94 -53.26 -44.50
C ASP A 26 -38.21 -52.40 -44.74
N ALA A 27 -38.29 -51.76 -45.91
CA ALA A 27 -39.53 -51.49 -46.67
C ALA A 27 -40.22 -50.10 -46.66
N PHE A 28 -39.93 -49.36 -47.76
CA PHE A 28 -40.84 -48.67 -48.72
C PHE A 28 -41.82 -47.57 -48.22
N GLY A 29 -41.99 -46.40 -48.84
CA GLY A 29 -41.44 -45.79 -50.06
C GLY A 29 -42.21 -44.51 -50.48
N ILE A 30 -41.66 -43.81 -51.49
CA ILE A 30 -42.29 -42.90 -52.47
C ILE A 30 -42.49 -41.40 -52.11
N GLN A 31 -41.77 -40.54 -52.86
CA GLN A 31 -41.93 -39.08 -53.00
C GLN A 31 -43.07 -38.68 -53.97
N PRO A 32 -43.48 -37.39 -54.00
CA PRO A 32 -43.00 -36.55 -55.11
C PRO A 32 -42.65 -35.09 -54.76
N SER A 33 -41.55 -34.64 -55.38
CA SER A 33 -41.14 -33.30 -55.83
C SER A 33 -41.91 -32.04 -55.41
N LYS A 34 -41.16 -31.05 -54.91
CA LYS A 34 -41.20 -29.65 -55.39
C LYS A 34 -39.80 -29.03 -55.26
N GLU A 35 -39.34 -28.48 -56.37
CA GLU A 35 -38.15 -27.63 -56.48
C GLU A 35 -38.34 -26.37 -55.64
N ASP A 36 -37.35 -26.03 -54.81
CA ASP A 36 -36.96 -24.66 -54.53
C ASP A 36 -35.47 -24.66 -54.18
N THR A 37 -34.79 -23.65 -54.72
CA THR A 37 -33.36 -23.44 -54.80
C THR A 37 -32.70 -23.18 -53.45
N ASP A 38 -31.71 -23.99 -53.06
CA ASP A 38 -30.74 -23.65 -52.00
C ASP A 38 -29.32 -23.93 -52.49
N MET A 39 -28.47 -22.88 -52.41
CA MET A 39 -27.03 -22.99 -52.64
C MET A 39 -26.40 -23.73 -51.47
N VAL A 40 -25.91 -24.94 -51.73
CA VAL A 40 -25.17 -25.76 -50.78
C VAL A 40 -23.84 -25.06 -50.46
N ALA A 41 -23.63 -24.74 -49.19
CA ALA A 41 -22.31 -24.44 -48.64
C ALA A 41 -21.50 -25.74 -48.66
N GLU A 42 -20.39 -25.75 -49.40
CA GLU A 42 -19.42 -26.85 -49.34
C GLU A 42 -18.82 -26.92 -47.92
N GLU A 43 -19.08 -28.04 -47.24
CA GLU A 43 -18.36 -28.43 -46.03
C GLU A 43 -16.89 -28.63 -46.38
N PHE A 44 -16.03 -27.78 -45.81
CA PHE A 44 -14.59 -27.87 -45.92
C PHE A 44 -14.11 -29.03 -45.01
N GLU A 45 -13.75 -30.17 -45.59
CA GLU A 45 -12.99 -31.19 -44.86
C GLU A 45 -11.60 -30.62 -44.49
N PRO A 46 -11.17 -30.67 -43.21
CA PRO A 46 -9.84 -30.22 -42.85
C PRO A 46 -8.80 -31.23 -43.34
N GLU A 47 -7.91 -30.78 -44.24
CA GLU A 47 -6.78 -31.56 -44.73
C GLU A 47 -5.95 -32.16 -43.57
N GLU A 48 -5.61 -33.45 -43.72
CA GLU A 48 -4.64 -34.20 -42.92
C GLU A 48 -3.32 -33.41 -42.84
N GLY A 49 -3.13 -32.70 -41.73
CA GLY A 49 -1.95 -31.85 -41.49
C GLY A 49 -2.08 -30.94 -40.27
N TRP A 50 -3.31 -30.67 -39.81
CA TRP A 50 -3.56 -29.87 -38.60
C TRP A 50 -3.29 -30.64 -37.29
N GLU A 51 -3.40 -31.96 -37.29
CA GLU A 51 -3.20 -32.78 -36.07
C GLU A 51 -1.71 -32.96 -35.70
N GLU A 52 -0.80 -33.05 -36.67
CA GLU A 52 0.64 -33.21 -36.40
C GLU A 52 1.27 -31.94 -35.78
N LEU A 53 0.71 -30.75 -36.07
CA LEU A 53 1.19 -29.45 -35.57
C LEU A 53 0.86 -29.18 -34.09
N ASN A 54 -0.11 -29.88 -33.50
CA ASN A 54 -0.53 -29.66 -32.12
C ASN A 54 0.40 -30.35 -31.10
N SER A 55 1.19 -31.34 -31.51
CA SER A 55 2.00 -32.15 -30.61
C SER A 55 3.34 -31.52 -30.19
N VAL A 56 3.80 -30.44 -30.84
CA VAL A 56 5.12 -29.81 -30.58
C VAL A 56 5.12 -28.27 -30.69
N LYS A 57 4.01 -27.55 -30.41
CA LYS A 57 4.09 -26.09 -30.28
C LYS A 57 4.64 -25.71 -28.91
N ARG A 58 5.95 -25.43 -28.83
CA ARG A 58 6.54 -24.76 -27.66
C ARG A 58 5.77 -23.46 -27.43
N ARG A 59 5.21 -23.27 -26.23
CA ARG A 59 4.37 -22.11 -25.89
C ARG A 59 5.01 -20.75 -26.17
N GLY A 60 6.34 -20.65 -26.08
CA GLY A 60 7.09 -19.45 -26.45
C GLY A 60 7.02 -19.07 -27.94
N LEU A 61 6.55 -19.98 -28.79
CA LEU A 61 6.32 -19.77 -30.23
C LEU A 61 4.85 -19.44 -30.55
N LEU A 62 3.97 -19.47 -29.55
CA LEU A 62 2.60 -19.02 -29.73
C LEU A 62 2.55 -17.50 -29.82
N PRO A 63 1.68 -16.97 -30.69
CA PRO A 63 1.48 -15.53 -30.87
C PRO A 63 0.81 -14.89 -29.65
N THR A 64 0.93 -13.57 -29.58
CA THR A 64 0.12 -12.70 -28.70
C THR A 64 -1.12 -12.24 -29.46
N GLY A 65 -2.28 -12.21 -28.82
CA GLY A 65 -3.52 -11.72 -29.42
C GLY A 65 -3.83 -10.25 -29.16
N VAL A 66 -4.63 -9.65 -30.03
CA VAL A 66 -5.25 -8.33 -29.82
C VAL A 66 -6.71 -8.35 -30.27
N CYS A 67 -7.63 -7.96 -29.39
CA CYS A 67 -9.04 -7.77 -29.72
C CYS A 67 -9.36 -6.27 -29.84
N TYR A 68 -9.98 -5.86 -30.94
CA TYR A 68 -10.42 -4.48 -31.19
C TYR A 68 -11.55 -4.45 -32.22
N ASP A 69 -12.58 -3.64 -31.98
CA ASP A 69 -13.68 -3.40 -32.91
C ASP A 69 -14.11 -1.92 -32.87
N ASP A 70 -14.13 -1.27 -34.04
CA ASP A 70 -14.50 0.15 -34.18
C ASP A 70 -15.94 0.42 -33.70
N ARG A 71 -16.84 -0.57 -33.72
CA ARG A 71 -18.24 -0.41 -33.27
C ARG A 71 -18.34 -0.11 -31.78
N MET A 72 -17.34 -0.48 -30.98
CA MET A 72 -17.28 -0.10 -29.57
C MET A 72 -17.26 1.43 -29.39
N LYS A 73 -16.79 2.20 -30.39
CA LYS A 73 -16.80 3.68 -30.40
C LYS A 73 -18.21 4.29 -30.48
N LEU A 74 -19.23 3.49 -30.81
CA LEU A 74 -20.62 3.97 -30.93
C LEU A 74 -21.25 4.29 -29.57
N HIS A 75 -20.73 3.74 -28.47
CA HIS A 75 -21.05 4.24 -27.13
C HIS A 75 -20.47 5.64 -26.98
N ALA A 76 -21.30 6.67 -27.07
CA ALA A 76 -20.90 8.06 -26.96
C ALA A 76 -21.98 8.84 -26.22
N ASN A 77 -21.56 9.91 -25.55
CA ASN A 77 -22.49 10.79 -24.83
C ASN A 77 -23.54 11.36 -25.80
N ALA A 78 -24.81 11.32 -25.39
CA ALA A 78 -25.93 11.86 -26.15
C ALA A 78 -25.97 13.40 -26.18
N ASP A 79 -25.10 14.07 -25.42
CA ASP A 79 -24.86 15.51 -25.47
C ASP A 79 -23.74 15.88 -26.46
N PHE A 80 -24.13 16.58 -27.52
CA PHE A 80 -23.24 17.07 -28.59
C PHE A 80 -22.90 18.57 -28.41
N GLY A 81 -23.11 19.11 -27.21
CA GLY A 81 -22.83 20.51 -26.88
C GLY A 81 -21.34 20.89 -26.94
N HIS A 82 -21.06 22.19 -26.82
CA HIS A 82 -19.70 22.75 -26.81
C HIS A 82 -18.94 22.58 -25.47
N ALA A 83 -19.56 21.93 -24.48
CA ALA A 83 -18.96 21.65 -23.17
C ALA A 83 -17.82 20.63 -23.28
N PRO A 84 -16.88 20.57 -22.31
CA PRO A 84 -15.81 19.57 -22.36
C PRO A 84 -16.40 18.16 -22.49
N HIS A 85 -15.88 17.40 -23.45
CA HIS A 85 -16.26 16.01 -23.66
C HIS A 85 -16.02 15.20 -22.37
N HIS A 86 -16.97 14.32 -22.06
CA HIS A 86 -16.87 13.37 -20.95
C HIS A 86 -15.52 12.61 -21.01
N PRO A 87 -14.83 12.37 -19.88
CA PRO A 87 -13.46 11.82 -19.87
C PRO A 87 -13.37 10.44 -20.51
N GLU A 88 -14.39 9.59 -20.32
CA GLU A 88 -14.53 8.37 -21.12
C GLU A 88 -14.93 8.78 -22.56
N ASP A 89 -13.93 8.72 -23.45
CA ASP A 89 -13.98 9.17 -24.84
C ASP A 89 -13.80 7.99 -25.82
N PRO A 90 -14.62 7.88 -26.89
CA PRO A 90 -14.42 6.89 -27.96
C PRO A 90 -13.01 6.84 -28.56
N ARG A 91 -12.26 7.96 -28.53
CA ARG A 91 -10.89 8.06 -29.02
C ARG A 91 -9.89 7.26 -28.19
N ARG A 92 -10.20 6.87 -26.95
CA ARG A 92 -9.31 6.08 -26.08
C ARG A 92 -8.83 4.80 -26.75
N VAL A 93 -9.76 3.97 -27.21
CA VAL A 93 -9.45 2.71 -27.90
C VAL A 93 -8.84 2.94 -29.29
N GLU A 94 -9.23 4.03 -29.96
CA GLU A 94 -8.68 4.39 -31.27
C GLU A 94 -7.20 4.79 -31.20
N GLU A 95 -6.82 5.63 -30.24
CA GLU A 95 -5.44 6.11 -30.09
C GLU A 95 -4.48 4.99 -29.64
N ILE A 96 -4.94 4.06 -28.79
CA ILE A 96 -4.17 2.84 -28.47
C ILE A 96 -3.92 2.06 -29.77
N MET A 97 -4.96 1.77 -30.54
CA MET A 97 -4.84 0.96 -31.75
C MET A 97 -3.97 1.64 -32.83
N LYS A 98 -4.08 2.96 -32.99
CA LYS A 98 -3.18 3.76 -33.84
C LYS A 98 -1.73 3.64 -33.36
N THR A 99 -1.50 3.72 -32.06
CA THR A 99 -0.17 3.60 -31.47
C THR A 99 0.42 2.20 -31.70
N PHE A 100 -0.37 1.14 -31.59
CA PHE A 100 0.06 -0.24 -31.89
C PHE A 100 0.43 -0.41 -33.37
N LYS A 101 -0.39 0.12 -34.28
CA LYS A 101 -0.09 0.14 -35.73
C LYS A 101 1.20 0.90 -36.03
N LYS A 102 1.37 2.10 -35.45
CA LYS A 102 2.58 2.92 -35.61
C LYS A 102 3.84 2.25 -35.07
N ALA A 103 3.72 1.50 -33.98
CA ALA A 103 4.81 0.73 -33.40
C ALA A 103 5.11 -0.57 -34.17
N GLY A 104 4.31 -0.92 -35.18
CA GLY A 104 4.49 -2.14 -35.97
C GLY A 104 4.08 -3.42 -35.25
N LEU A 105 3.29 -3.34 -34.18
CA LEU A 105 2.84 -4.52 -33.42
C LEU A 105 1.69 -5.26 -34.10
N VAL A 106 0.94 -4.59 -34.99
CA VAL A 106 -0.20 -5.18 -35.71
C VAL A 106 0.07 -5.08 -37.20
N PHE A 107 -0.27 -6.14 -37.93
CA PHE A 107 -0.15 -6.17 -39.38
C PHE A 107 -1.19 -5.22 -40.02
N THR A 108 -0.76 -4.39 -40.97
CA THR A 108 -1.62 -3.43 -41.69
C THR A 108 -1.58 -3.61 -43.21
N GLY A 109 -1.01 -4.72 -43.69
CA GLY A 109 -1.01 -5.06 -45.12
C GLY A 109 -2.30 -5.77 -45.54
N PRO A 110 -2.36 -6.29 -46.79
CA PRO A 110 -3.54 -6.96 -47.31
C PRO A 110 -3.75 -8.35 -46.67
N ASP A 111 -5.01 -8.72 -46.41
CA ASP A 111 -5.38 -10.00 -45.78
C ASP A 111 -4.87 -11.23 -46.55
N THR A 112 -4.61 -11.10 -47.85
CA THR A 112 -4.02 -12.16 -48.68
C THR A 112 -2.63 -12.60 -48.19
N GLU A 113 -1.88 -11.72 -47.54
CA GLU A 113 -0.54 -12.02 -46.98
C GLU A 113 -0.62 -12.58 -45.55
N LEU A 114 -1.79 -12.55 -44.91
CA LEU A 114 -1.96 -12.94 -43.51
C LEU A 114 -1.61 -14.42 -43.31
N LEU A 115 -2.06 -15.31 -44.20
CA LEU A 115 -1.77 -16.75 -44.11
C LEU A 115 -0.27 -17.05 -44.13
N ASP A 116 0.48 -16.36 -44.98
CA ASP A 116 1.94 -16.51 -45.07
C ASP A 116 2.64 -15.97 -43.82
N ILE A 117 2.15 -14.87 -43.24
CA ILE A 117 2.67 -14.30 -41.98
C ILE A 117 2.43 -15.25 -40.82
N LEU A 118 1.22 -15.80 -40.71
CA LEU A 118 0.85 -16.75 -39.66
C LEU A 118 1.72 -18.02 -39.75
N ARG A 119 2.07 -18.46 -40.97
CA ARG A 119 2.90 -19.64 -41.20
C ARG A 119 4.39 -19.39 -40.93
N ASN A 120 4.95 -18.28 -41.43
CA ASN A 120 6.40 -18.05 -41.45
C ASN A 120 6.93 -17.23 -40.27
N THR A 121 6.13 -16.30 -39.74
CA THR A 121 6.54 -15.39 -38.65
C THR A 121 5.43 -15.20 -37.62
N PRO A 122 4.99 -16.27 -36.93
CA PRO A 122 3.79 -16.25 -36.09
C PRO A 122 3.88 -15.24 -34.93
N ILE A 123 5.08 -14.95 -34.43
CA ILE A 123 5.32 -14.03 -33.30
C ILE A 123 5.66 -12.59 -33.71
N LYS A 124 5.67 -12.27 -35.01
CA LYS A 124 6.08 -10.94 -35.49
C LYS A 124 5.02 -9.87 -35.24
N TYR A 125 3.75 -10.23 -35.34
CA TYR A 125 2.61 -9.34 -35.12
C TYR A 125 1.64 -9.97 -34.13
N MET A 126 0.88 -9.13 -33.44
CA MET A 126 -0.27 -9.58 -32.67
C MET A 126 -1.36 -10.10 -33.59
N TRP A 127 -1.96 -11.23 -33.21
CA TRP A 127 -3.03 -11.87 -33.95
C TRP A 127 -4.36 -11.23 -33.61
N ARG A 128 -5.14 -10.91 -34.64
CA ARG A 128 -6.46 -10.29 -34.44
C ARG A 128 -7.44 -11.32 -33.88
N ILE A 129 -8.01 -10.99 -32.72
CA ILE A 129 -9.17 -11.66 -32.14
C ILE A 129 -10.41 -10.87 -32.56
N VAL A 130 -11.41 -11.57 -33.09
CA VAL A 130 -12.66 -10.94 -33.54
C VAL A 130 -13.56 -10.76 -32.32
N ALA A 131 -13.98 -9.51 -32.05
CA ALA A 131 -15.00 -9.25 -31.05
C ALA A 131 -16.36 -9.77 -31.55
N ARG A 132 -17.12 -10.39 -30.65
CA ARG A 132 -18.52 -10.74 -30.87
C ARG A 132 -19.39 -10.12 -29.79
N GLU A 133 -20.70 -10.18 -29.99
CA GLU A 133 -21.66 -9.82 -28.94
C GLU A 133 -21.69 -10.94 -27.88
N ALA A 134 -21.62 -10.57 -26.61
CA ALA A 134 -21.87 -11.48 -25.50
C ALA A 134 -23.36 -11.87 -25.48
N THR A 135 -23.63 -13.13 -25.18
CA THR A 135 -25.00 -13.62 -25.04
C THR A 135 -25.57 -13.23 -23.68
N LYS A 136 -26.91 -13.14 -23.58
CA LYS A 136 -27.60 -12.94 -22.30
C LYS A 136 -27.19 -14.00 -21.26
N GLN A 137 -27.03 -15.26 -21.68
CA GLN A 137 -26.65 -16.34 -20.78
C GLN A 137 -25.25 -16.13 -20.18
N GLU A 138 -24.29 -15.68 -20.99
CA GLU A 138 -22.93 -15.37 -20.52
C GLU A 138 -22.94 -14.19 -19.55
N ILE A 139 -23.63 -13.09 -19.89
CA ILE A 139 -23.72 -11.91 -19.02
C ILE A 139 -24.39 -12.24 -17.68
N CYS A 140 -25.46 -13.04 -17.71
CA CYS A 140 -26.19 -13.47 -16.53
C CYS A 140 -25.44 -14.52 -15.66
N THR A 141 -24.20 -14.88 -15.99
CA THR A 141 -23.34 -15.67 -15.08
C THR A 141 -22.88 -14.87 -13.86
N VAL A 142 -22.84 -13.53 -13.98
CA VAL A 142 -22.44 -12.62 -12.90
C VAL A 142 -23.43 -11.47 -12.68
N HIS A 143 -24.20 -11.08 -13.70
CA HIS A 143 -25.24 -10.07 -13.55
C HIS A 143 -26.63 -10.69 -13.36
N THR A 144 -27.53 -9.95 -12.72
CA THR A 144 -28.94 -10.31 -12.68
C THR A 144 -29.60 -10.12 -14.05
N ALA A 145 -30.63 -10.91 -14.32
CA ALA A 145 -31.43 -10.75 -15.55
C ALA A 145 -32.07 -9.36 -15.64
N GLY A 146 -32.47 -8.77 -14.50
CA GLY A 146 -33.04 -7.42 -14.45
C GLY A 146 -32.05 -6.34 -14.85
N HIS A 147 -30.78 -6.46 -14.45
CA HIS A 147 -29.72 -5.55 -14.91
C HIS A 147 -29.47 -5.66 -16.40
N TYR A 148 -29.39 -6.89 -16.94
CA TYR A 148 -29.30 -7.11 -18.38
C TYR A 148 -30.44 -6.42 -19.14
N ASP A 149 -31.69 -6.65 -18.68
CA ASP A 149 -32.89 -6.11 -19.32
C ASP A 149 -32.88 -4.56 -19.27
N TRP A 150 -32.41 -3.96 -18.17
CA TRP A 150 -32.25 -2.51 -18.06
C TRP A 150 -31.24 -1.95 -19.08
N VAL A 151 -30.07 -2.59 -19.25
CA VAL A 151 -29.08 -2.15 -20.25
C VAL A 151 -29.65 -2.32 -21.66
N GLN A 152 -30.34 -3.44 -21.93
CA GLN A 152 -30.99 -3.68 -23.21
C GLN A 152 -32.05 -2.61 -23.53
N ASP A 153 -32.83 -2.17 -22.54
CA ASP A 153 -33.88 -1.18 -22.74
C ASP A 153 -33.35 0.21 -23.14
N LEU A 154 -32.06 0.50 -22.91
CA LEU A 154 -31.43 1.74 -23.38
C LEU A 154 -31.54 1.92 -24.90
N SER A 155 -31.51 0.84 -25.69
CA SER A 155 -31.64 0.91 -27.16
C SER A 155 -33.06 1.30 -27.60
N ASN A 156 -34.05 1.14 -26.72
CA ASN A 156 -35.46 1.43 -26.98
C ASN A 156 -35.86 2.84 -26.53
N MET A 157 -35.01 3.55 -25.79
CA MET A 157 -35.30 4.89 -25.27
C MET A 157 -35.14 5.98 -26.33
N SER A 158 -35.97 7.03 -26.23
CA SER A 158 -35.81 8.20 -27.10
C SER A 158 -34.52 8.95 -26.74
N THR A 159 -33.92 9.66 -27.71
CA THR A 159 -32.73 10.48 -27.45
C THR A 159 -32.94 11.51 -26.34
N LYS A 160 -34.17 12.03 -26.19
CA LYS A 160 -34.52 12.96 -25.11
C LYS A 160 -34.44 12.28 -23.75
N ASP A 161 -34.99 11.08 -23.64
CA ASP A 161 -35.00 10.33 -22.38
C ASP A 161 -33.59 9.86 -22.01
N LEU A 162 -32.79 9.42 -22.98
CA LEU A 162 -31.37 9.06 -22.79
C LEU A 162 -30.52 10.24 -22.28
N ARG A 163 -30.76 11.46 -22.80
CA ARG A 163 -30.07 12.66 -22.29
C ARG A 163 -30.46 12.98 -20.85
N ASN A 164 -31.76 12.91 -20.54
CA ASN A 164 -32.23 13.13 -19.17
C ASN A 164 -31.66 12.07 -18.22
N LEU A 165 -31.67 10.80 -18.63
CA LEU A 165 -31.12 9.69 -17.88
C LEU A 165 -29.62 9.86 -17.65
N SER A 166 -28.86 10.21 -18.69
CA SER A 166 -27.42 10.49 -18.57
C SER A 166 -27.16 11.63 -17.59
N HIS A 167 -27.91 12.73 -17.67
CA HIS A 167 -27.74 13.84 -16.74
C HIS A 167 -28.07 13.44 -15.29
N THR A 168 -29.03 12.54 -15.08
CA THR A 168 -29.34 12.01 -13.74
C THR A 168 -28.26 11.06 -13.23
N LEU A 169 -27.74 10.18 -14.08
CA LEU A 169 -26.75 9.17 -13.69
C LEU A 169 -25.31 9.71 -13.60
N ASP A 170 -24.99 10.78 -14.32
CA ASP A 170 -23.70 11.47 -14.21
C ASP A 170 -23.58 12.24 -12.88
N GLN A 171 -24.72 12.51 -12.22
CA GLN A 171 -24.74 13.14 -10.90
C GLN A 171 -24.48 12.13 -9.77
N GLY A 172 -23.46 12.40 -8.97
CA GLY A 172 -23.16 11.64 -7.76
C GLY A 172 -22.41 10.34 -8.03
N ARG A 173 -22.69 9.30 -7.24
CA ARG A 173 -21.90 8.05 -7.22
C ARG A 173 -22.02 7.21 -8.49
N ALA A 174 -23.15 7.27 -9.20
CA ALA A 174 -23.37 6.46 -10.38
C ALA A 174 -22.34 6.77 -11.48
N SER A 175 -22.00 8.05 -11.68
CA SER A 175 -20.97 8.52 -12.63
C SER A 175 -21.05 7.77 -13.97
N LEU A 176 -22.20 7.88 -14.64
CA LEU A 176 -22.50 7.12 -15.85
C LEU A 176 -23.16 8.02 -16.90
N TYR A 177 -22.74 7.87 -18.15
CA TYR A 177 -23.47 8.38 -19.30
C TYR A 177 -23.99 7.23 -20.15
N VAL A 178 -25.11 7.46 -20.84
CA VAL A 178 -25.74 6.47 -21.71
C VAL A 178 -26.14 7.09 -23.05
N GLY A 179 -26.28 6.23 -24.05
CA GLY A 179 -26.63 6.59 -25.42
C GLY A 179 -27.26 5.42 -26.15
N ALA A 180 -27.84 5.68 -27.32
CA ALA A 180 -28.67 4.71 -28.04
C ALA A 180 -27.93 3.42 -28.42
N MET A 181 -26.62 3.51 -28.66
CA MET A 181 -25.76 2.38 -29.04
C MET A 181 -24.96 1.79 -27.85
N SER A 182 -25.32 2.15 -26.62
CA SER A 182 -24.55 1.73 -25.43
C SER A 182 -24.70 0.24 -25.17
N TYR A 183 -25.89 -0.32 -25.41
CA TYR A 183 -26.15 -1.73 -25.25
C TYR A 183 -25.31 -2.57 -26.21
N GLU A 184 -25.34 -2.27 -27.52
CA GLU A 184 -24.60 -2.99 -28.54
C GLU A 184 -23.08 -2.90 -28.31
N ALA A 185 -22.59 -1.71 -27.93
CA ALA A 185 -21.19 -1.53 -27.58
C ALA A 185 -20.80 -2.33 -26.30
N ALA A 186 -21.67 -2.37 -25.29
CA ALA A 186 -21.43 -3.16 -24.07
C ALA A 186 -21.41 -4.67 -24.36
N LEU A 187 -22.28 -5.17 -25.24
CA LEU A 187 -22.24 -6.56 -25.69
C LEU A 187 -20.92 -6.90 -26.39
N LEU A 188 -20.44 -6.00 -27.26
CA LEU A 188 -19.15 -6.17 -27.95
C LEU A 188 -17.96 -6.10 -26.98
N SER A 189 -18.00 -5.19 -25.99
CA SER A 189 -16.97 -5.07 -24.97
C SER A 189 -16.83 -6.37 -24.16
N ALA A 190 -17.95 -6.86 -23.63
CA ALA A 190 -17.99 -8.10 -22.87
C ALA A 190 -17.59 -9.30 -23.74
N GLY A 191 -18.11 -9.41 -24.96
CA GLY A 191 -17.77 -10.51 -25.86
C GLY A 191 -16.31 -10.47 -26.35
N GLY A 192 -15.73 -9.28 -26.52
CA GLY A 192 -14.31 -9.10 -26.79
C GLY A 192 -13.42 -9.57 -25.63
N ALA A 193 -13.82 -9.29 -24.38
CA ALA A 193 -13.14 -9.81 -23.19
C ALA A 193 -13.24 -11.34 -23.11
N ILE A 194 -14.43 -11.90 -23.36
CA ILE A 194 -14.66 -13.35 -23.38
C ILE A 194 -13.74 -14.02 -24.41
N GLU A 195 -13.77 -13.60 -25.68
CA GLU A 195 -12.97 -14.24 -26.73
C GLU A 195 -11.46 -14.09 -26.49
N THR A 196 -11.03 -12.95 -25.94
CA THR A 196 -9.62 -12.73 -25.54
C THR A 196 -9.20 -13.72 -24.46
N CYS A 197 -9.99 -13.89 -23.40
CA CYS A 197 -9.67 -14.80 -22.32
C CYS A 197 -9.76 -16.27 -22.77
N LYS A 198 -10.78 -16.63 -23.56
CA LYS A 198 -10.95 -17.99 -24.12
C LYS A 198 -9.77 -18.42 -24.98
N ALA A 199 -9.29 -17.54 -25.88
CA ALA A 199 -8.16 -17.84 -26.75
C ALA A 199 -6.85 -18.10 -25.97
N VAL A 200 -6.71 -17.46 -24.80
CA VAL A 200 -5.55 -17.66 -23.90
C VAL A 200 -5.75 -18.90 -23.02
N ALA A 201 -6.95 -19.09 -22.45
CA ALA A 201 -7.29 -20.22 -21.60
C ALA A 201 -7.16 -21.58 -22.33
N SER A 202 -7.66 -21.64 -23.57
CA SER A 202 -7.59 -22.82 -24.44
C SER A 202 -6.18 -23.13 -24.96
N GLY A 203 -5.23 -22.20 -24.81
CA GLY A 203 -3.87 -22.34 -25.32
C GLY A 203 -3.71 -22.07 -26.81
N GLN A 204 -4.73 -21.51 -27.48
CA GLN A 204 -4.62 -21.05 -28.87
C GLN A 204 -3.58 -19.92 -28.99
N LEU A 205 -3.55 -19.02 -28.00
CA LEU A 205 -2.61 -17.90 -27.90
C LEU A 205 -1.80 -18.00 -26.62
N LYS A 206 -0.59 -17.41 -26.63
CA LYS A 206 0.27 -17.34 -25.45
C LYS A 206 -0.35 -16.47 -24.36
N ASN A 207 -0.76 -15.28 -24.78
CA ASN A 207 -1.34 -14.17 -24.00
C ASN A 207 -2.05 -13.22 -24.98
N ALA A 208 -2.85 -12.27 -24.48
CA ALA A 208 -3.59 -11.35 -25.36
C ALA A 208 -3.99 -10.04 -24.67
N PHE A 209 -4.37 -9.03 -25.49
CA PHE A 209 -4.85 -7.73 -25.04
C PHE A 209 -6.19 -7.37 -25.72
N ALA A 210 -7.26 -7.25 -24.94
CA ALA A 210 -8.55 -6.71 -25.34
C ALA A 210 -8.58 -5.18 -25.20
N ILE A 211 -8.57 -4.47 -26.33
CA ILE A 211 -8.76 -3.01 -26.40
C ILE A 211 -10.27 -2.76 -26.53
N ILE A 212 -10.95 -2.74 -25.39
CA ILE A 212 -12.42 -2.77 -25.30
C ILE A 212 -12.97 -1.51 -24.64
N ARG A 213 -14.23 -1.18 -24.96
CA ARG A 213 -15.03 -0.15 -24.27
C ARG A 213 -16.53 -0.40 -24.52
N PRO A 214 -17.44 -0.06 -23.58
CA PRO A 214 -17.21 0.57 -22.27
C PRO A 214 -16.38 -0.31 -21.29
N PRO A 215 -15.75 0.30 -20.27
CA PRO A 215 -15.07 -0.44 -19.20
C PRO A 215 -16.06 -1.27 -18.37
N GLY A 216 -15.57 -2.08 -17.42
CA GLY A 216 -16.38 -3.05 -16.69
C GLY A 216 -16.23 -3.07 -15.17
N HIS A 217 -15.05 -2.82 -14.62
CA HIS A 217 -14.72 -3.24 -13.24
C HIS A 217 -15.62 -2.66 -12.11
N HIS A 218 -16.30 -1.54 -12.34
CA HIS A 218 -17.24 -0.93 -11.39
C HIS A 218 -18.66 -1.51 -11.46
N ALA A 219 -19.07 -2.11 -12.59
CA ALA A 219 -20.44 -2.60 -12.74
C ALA A 219 -20.73 -3.71 -11.73
N GLU A 220 -21.72 -3.48 -10.87
CA GLU A 220 -22.17 -4.43 -9.86
C GLU A 220 -23.06 -5.51 -10.49
N TYR A 221 -23.35 -6.57 -9.74
CA TYR A 221 -24.19 -7.67 -10.23
C TYR A 221 -25.61 -7.20 -10.62
N ASP A 222 -26.11 -6.10 -10.06
CA ASP A 222 -27.46 -5.58 -10.31
C ASP A 222 -27.55 -4.10 -10.73
N SER A 223 -26.42 -3.40 -10.91
CA SER A 223 -26.41 -1.98 -11.23
C SER A 223 -25.18 -1.51 -12.01
N PRO A 224 -25.33 -0.50 -12.89
CA PRO A 224 -24.21 0.13 -13.58
C PRO A 224 -23.61 1.25 -12.73
N MET A 225 -22.30 1.49 -12.85
CA MET A 225 -21.63 2.64 -12.25
C MET A 225 -20.24 2.85 -12.81
N GLY A 226 -19.66 4.05 -12.64
CA GLY A 226 -18.27 4.35 -12.97
C GLY A 226 -17.95 4.09 -14.45
N PHE A 227 -18.80 4.58 -15.35
CA PHE A 227 -18.73 4.35 -16.80
C PHE A 227 -18.96 2.89 -17.24
N CYS A 228 -19.20 1.96 -16.31
CA CYS A 228 -19.32 0.53 -16.57
C CYS A 228 -20.79 0.09 -16.67
N LEU A 229 -21.14 -0.60 -17.75
CA LEU A 229 -22.48 -1.15 -17.98
C LEU A 229 -22.55 -2.64 -17.64
N PHE A 230 -21.61 -3.43 -18.15
CA PHE A 230 -21.42 -4.83 -17.80
C PHE A 230 -19.99 -5.03 -17.32
N ASN A 231 -19.78 -5.97 -16.39
CA ASN A 231 -18.47 -6.25 -15.85
C ASN A 231 -17.74 -7.27 -16.73
N ASN A 232 -16.97 -6.76 -17.69
CA ASN A 232 -16.35 -7.54 -18.75
C ASN A 232 -15.45 -8.67 -18.22
N VAL A 233 -14.63 -8.38 -17.20
CA VAL A 233 -13.64 -9.32 -16.66
C VAL A 233 -14.28 -10.47 -15.87
N PRO A 234 -15.21 -10.25 -14.93
CA PRO A 234 -15.98 -11.31 -14.28
C PRO A 234 -16.77 -12.20 -15.23
N ILE A 235 -17.42 -11.61 -16.25
CA ILE A 235 -18.12 -12.41 -17.28
C ILE A 235 -17.12 -13.34 -17.97
N ALA A 236 -15.99 -12.80 -18.45
CA ALA A 236 -14.97 -13.58 -19.14
C ALA A 236 -14.35 -14.67 -18.24
N ALA A 237 -14.11 -14.37 -16.96
CA ALA A 237 -13.61 -15.31 -15.97
C ALA A 237 -14.57 -16.48 -15.75
N LYS A 238 -15.87 -16.21 -15.53
CA LYS A 238 -16.88 -17.25 -15.35
C LYS A 238 -17.07 -18.10 -16.60
N VAL A 239 -17.10 -17.49 -17.80
CA VAL A 239 -17.17 -18.25 -19.05
C VAL A 239 -15.96 -19.18 -19.21
N CYS A 240 -14.75 -18.71 -18.90
CA CYS A 240 -13.55 -19.56 -18.95
C CYS A 240 -13.59 -20.71 -17.94
N GLN A 241 -14.08 -20.49 -16.71
CA GLN A 241 -14.24 -21.57 -15.73
C GLN A 241 -15.29 -22.60 -16.16
N LEU A 242 -16.38 -22.15 -16.81
CA LEU A 242 -17.46 -23.03 -17.29
C LEU A 242 -17.04 -23.85 -18.52
N GLU A 243 -16.35 -23.24 -19.47
CA GLU A 243 -15.95 -23.91 -20.73
C GLU A 243 -14.66 -24.72 -20.60
N TYR A 244 -13.74 -24.32 -19.71
CA TYR A 244 -12.44 -24.98 -19.52
C TYR A 244 -12.19 -25.41 -18.05
N PRO A 245 -13.12 -26.17 -17.43
CA PRO A 245 -13.06 -26.50 -16.00
C PRO A 245 -11.80 -27.28 -15.59
N ASP A 246 -11.22 -28.04 -16.52
CA ASP A 246 -10.02 -28.87 -16.26
C ASP A 246 -8.71 -28.08 -16.33
N THR A 247 -8.71 -26.92 -17.02
CA THR A 247 -7.48 -26.16 -17.31
C THR A 247 -7.53 -24.70 -16.89
N CYS A 248 -8.68 -24.21 -16.42
CA CYS A 248 -8.92 -22.84 -16.00
C CYS A 248 -9.84 -22.81 -14.77
N ARG A 249 -9.41 -23.40 -13.66
CA ARG A 249 -10.19 -23.43 -12.42
C ARG A 249 -9.90 -22.20 -11.55
N LYS A 250 -8.62 -21.94 -11.28
CA LYS A 250 -8.18 -20.83 -10.42
C LYS A 250 -7.80 -19.63 -11.27
N ILE A 251 -8.45 -18.49 -11.07
CA ILE A 251 -8.19 -17.26 -11.83
C ILE A 251 -7.67 -16.19 -10.88
N LEU A 252 -6.57 -15.55 -11.25
CA LEU A 252 -6.13 -14.30 -10.64
C LEU A 252 -6.68 -13.15 -11.48
N ILE A 253 -7.47 -12.27 -10.86
CA ILE A 253 -7.81 -10.97 -11.42
C ILE A 253 -6.95 -9.93 -10.70
N LEU A 254 -6.02 -9.31 -11.43
CA LEU A 254 -5.27 -8.17 -10.94
C LEU A 254 -5.88 -6.90 -11.51
N ASP A 255 -6.29 -5.99 -10.65
CA ASP A 255 -6.75 -4.66 -11.02
C ASP A 255 -5.70 -3.60 -10.62
N TRP A 256 -5.16 -2.92 -11.61
CA TRP A 256 -4.23 -1.80 -11.41
C TRP A 256 -4.81 -0.45 -11.87
N ASP A 257 -6.11 -0.42 -12.21
CA ASP A 257 -6.83 0.83 -12.37
C ASP A 257 -6.72 1.62 -11.05
N VAL A 258 -6.64 2.95 -11.15
CA VAL A 258 -6.47 3.79 -9.95
C VAL A 258 -7.69 3.72 -9.03
N HIS A 259 -8.85 3.34 -9.56
CA HIS A 259 -10.09 3.16 -8.81
C HIS A 259 -10.27 1.70 -8.37
N HIS A 260 -10.90 1.52 -7.22
CA HIS A 260 -11.28 0.18 -6.76
C HIS A 260 -12.37 -0.40 -7.67
N GLY A 261 -12.10 -1.54 -8.32
CA GLY A 261 -13.08 -2.35 -9.02
C GLY A 261 -14.08 -3.05 -8.08
N ASN A 262 -14.95 -2.27 -7.44
CA ASN A 262 -15.94 -2.73 -6.46
C ASN A 262 -16.83 -3.86 -6.99
N GLY A 263 -17.25 -3.78 -8.26
CA GLY A 263 -18.08 -4.81 -8.89
C GLY A 263 -17.34 -6.16 -9.00
N VAL A 264 -16.05 -6.14 -9.37
CA VAL A 264 -15.23 -7.36 -9.44
C VAL A 264 -15.11 -8.00 -8.06
N GLN A 265 -14.76 -7.19 -7.04
CA GLN A 265 -14.67 -7.64 -5.66
C GLN A 265 -15.98 -8.30 -5.20
N ASN A 266 -17.11 -7.63 -5.38
CA ASN A 266 -18.40 -8.08 -4.87
C ASN A 266 -18.89 -9.35 -5.56
N MET A 267 -18.67 -9.50 -6.88
CA MET A 267 -19.05 -10.69 -7.63
C MET A 267 -18.29 -11.96 -7.20
N PHE A 268 -17.06 -11.83 -6.69
CA PHE A 268 -16.22 -12.97 -6.30
C PHE A 268 -15.93 -13.04 -4.80
N TYR A 269 -16.58 -12.21 -3.98
CA TYR A 269 -16.24 -12.04 -2.56
C TYR A 269 -16.29 -13.34 -1.73
N GLN A 270 -17.08 -14.32 -2.18
CA GLN A 270 -17.21 -15.63 -1.56
C GLN A 270 -16.59 -16.79 -2.37
N ASP A 271 -15.97 -16.52 -3.53
CA ASP A 271 -15.45 -17.55 -4.43
C ASP A 271 -13.98 -17.90 -4.09
N PRO A 272 -13.67 -19.12 -3.62
CA PRO A 272 -12.30 -19.51 -3.30
C PRO A 272 -11.39 -19.67 -4.54
N ASN A 273 -11.97 -19.78 -5.75
CA ASN A 273 -11.22 -20.05 -6.98
C ASN A 273 -10.94 -18.78 -7.79
N VAL A 274 -11.39 -17.62 -7.34
CA VAL A 274 -11.02 -16.34 -7.96
C VAL A 274 -10.33 -15.48 -6.91
N LEU A 275 -9.06 -15.18 -7.15
CA LEU A 275 -8.30 -14.25 -6.34
C LEU A 275 -8.37 -12.87 -6.99
N TYR A 276 -8.94 -11.90 -6.28
CA TYR A 276 -8.94 -10.50 -6.70
C TYR A 276 -7.90 -9.72 -5.90
N ILE A 277 -7.01 -9.03 -6.63
CA ILE A 277 -6.02 -8.12 -6.04
C ILE A 277 -6.18 -6.76 -6.71
N SER A 278 -6.39 -5.70 -5.93
CA SER A 278 -6.57 -4.33 -6.44
C SER A 278 -5.59 -3.36 -5.79
N LEU A 279 -4.95 -2.51 -6.59
CA LEU A 279 -4.12 -1.39 -6.15
C LEU A 279 -4.81 -0.08 -6.54
N HIS A 280 -5.32 0.68 -5.58
CA HIS A 280 -6.17 1.83 -5.88
C HIS A 280 -6.00 2.96 -4.87
N VAL A 281 -6.32 4.19 -5.25
CA VAL A 281 -6.41 5.31 -4.32
C VAL A 281 -7.71 5.18 -3.53
N TYR A 282 -7.61 5.24 -2.20
CA TYR A 282 -8.76 5.06 -1.31
C TYR A 282 -9.09 6.31 -0.51
N GLN A 283 -8.08 7.06 -0.02
CA GLN A 283 -8.28 8.27 0.82
C GLN A 283 -9.31 8.05 1.94
N ASN A 284 -9.19 6.94 2.67
CA ASN A 284 -10.12 6.56 3.75
C ASN A 284 -11.60 6.44 3.30
N GLY A 285 -11.80 6.14 2.03
CA GLY A 285 -13.10 5.99 1.37
C GLY A 285 -13.70 7.29 0.83
N GLU A 286 -12.89 8.35 0.70
CA GLU A 286 -13.28 9.62 0.07
C GLU A 286 -13.04 9.62 -1.46
N PHE A 287 -12.03 8.88 -1.94
CA PHE A 287 -11.75 8.78 -3.38
C PHE A 287 -12.74 7.83 -4.06
N TYR A 288 -13.15 8.14 -5.30
CA TYR A 288 -14.15 7.35 -6.03
C TYR A 288 -13.73 5.87 -6.17
N PRO A 289 -14.63 4.88 -5.99
CA PRO A 289 -16.07 5.01 -5.74
C PRO A 289 -16.43 5.35 -4.29
N GLY A 290 -15.47 5.37 -3.37
CA GLY A 290 -15.66 5.68 -1.96
C GLY A 290 -16.50 4.63 -1.21
N LYS A 291 -16.82 4.91 0.05
CA LYS A 291 -17.64 4.00 0.87
C LYS A 291 -19.06 3.86 0.31
N PRO A 292 -19.61 2.64 0.14
CA PRO A 292 -20.95 2.44 -0.41
C PRO A 292 -22.03 3.03 0.49
N ASP A 293 -23.15 3.42 -0.12
CA ASP A 293 -24.32 3.94 0.61
C ASP A 293 -24.92 2.86 1.53
N ASN A 294 -24.83 1.59 1.12
CA ASN A 294 -25.18 0.45 1.94
C ASN A 294 -23.95 0.01 2.77
N PRO A 295 -23.94 0.21 4.10
CA PRO A 295 -22.79 -0.14 4.94
C PRO A 295 -22.54 -1.65 5.05
N MET A 296 -23.46 -2.49 4.57
CA MET A 296 -23.28 -3.94 4.51
C MET A 296 -22.45 -4.39 3.31
N LEU A 297 -22.28 -3.53 2.29
CA LEU A 297 -21.41 -3.84 1.16
C LEU A 297 -19.96 -3.49 1.53
N PRO A 298 -18.99 -4.38 1.26
CA PRO A 298 -17.60 -4.09 1.51
C PRO A 298 -17.11 -3.00 0.54
N ASP A 299 -16.37 -2.03 1.07
CA ASP A 299 -15.67 -1.02 0.27
C ASP A 299 -14.27 -1.51 -0.15
N GLY A 300 -13.42 -0.59 -0.63
CA GLY A 300 -12.05 -0.88 -1.06
C GLY A 300 -11.00 -0.91 0.05
N ASP A 301 -11.37 -0.85 1.34
CA ASP A 301 -10.35 -0.80 2.40
C ASP A 301 -9.59 -2.14 2.53
N LEU A 302 -8.42 -2.09 3.15
CA LEU A 302 -7.50 -3.22 3.29
C LEU A 302 -8.03 -4.36 4.17
N ASP A 303 -9.03 -4.11 5.02
CA ASP A 303 -9.65 -5.10 5.92
C ASP A 303 -10.69 -5.98 5.21
N LYS A 304 -11.06 -5.65 3.97
CA LYS A 304 -12.02 -6.42 3.16
C LYS A 304 -11.32 -7.58 2.48
N VAL A 305 -11.31 -8.73 3.16
CA VAL A 305 -10.55 -9.92 2.76
C VAL A 305 -11.39 -11.02 2.10
N GLY A 306 -12.67 -10.78 1.80
CA GLY A 306 -13.61 -11.80 1.35
C GLY A 306 -14.40 -12.43 2.49
N GLU A 307 -15.38 -13.26 2.16
CA GLU A 307 -16.30 -13.89 3.11
C GLU A 307 -16.45 -15.40 2.82
N GLY A 308 -16.80 -16.18 3.86
CA GLY A 308 -17.07 -17.60 3.71
C GLY A 308 -15.86 -18.35 3.16
N LEU A 309 -16.04 -19.08 2.06
CA LEU A 309 -14.96 -19.81 1.38
C LEU A 309 -14.00 -18.86 0.64
N GLY A 310 -14.44 -17.65 0.28
CA GLY A 310 -13.61 -16.64 -0.39
C GLY A 310 -12.70 -15.85 0.55
N LYS A 311 -12.73 -16.12 1.86
CA LYS A 311 -11.87 -15.41 2.82
C LYS A 311 -10.39 -15.60 2.48
N GLY A 312 -9.65 -14.49 2.41
CA GLY A 312 -8.28 -14.42 1.93
C GLY A 312 -8.13 -14.35 0.40
N LYS A 313 -9.21 -14.38 -0.37
CA LYS A 313 -9.19 -14.28 -1.85
C LYS A 313 -9.54 -12.89 -2.37
N ASN A 314 -9.67 -11.92 -1.47
CA ASN A 314 -9.73 -10.50 -1.79
C ASN A 314 -8.57 -9.76 -1.12
N VAL A 315 -7.77 -9.03 -1.91
CA VAL A 315 -6.61 -8.30 -1.42
C VAL A 315 -6.66 -6.86 -1.93
N ASN A 316 -6.94 -5.93 -1.03
CA ASN A 316 -6.95 -4.50 -1.33
C ASN A 316 -5.63 -3.85 -0.87
N ILE A 317 -4.94 -3.19 -1.81
CA ILE A 317 -3.82 -2.29 -1.55
C ILE A 317 -4.35 -0.86 -1.68
N ALA A 318 -4.97 -0.39 -0.61
CA ALA A 318 -5.65 0.90 -0.52
C ALA A 318 -4.65 2.03 -0.24
N TRP A 319 -4.26 2.77 -1.28
CA TRP A 319 -3.35 3.90 -1.13
C TRP A 319 -4.02 5.05 -0.34
N PRO A 320 -3.31 5.63 0.64
CA PRO A 320 -3.89 6.64 1.52
C PRO A 320 -4.13 7.97 0.81
N ASP A 321 -3.42 8.21 -0.30
CA ASP A 321 -3.51 9.44 -1.08
C ASP A 321 -3.10 9.17 -2.54
N GLN A 322 -3.38 10.15 -3.40
CA GLN A 322 -2.84 10.23 -4.75
C GLN A 322 -1.31 10.45 -4.72
N GLY A 323 -0.67 10.44 -5.88
CA GLY A 323 0.76 10.71 -6.04
C GLY A 323 1.68 9.51 -5.85
N MET A 324 1.12 8.30 -5.80
CA MET A 324 1.88 7.05 -5.84
C MET A 324 2.56 6.91 -7.21
N GLY A 325 3.77 6.36 -7.25
CA GLY A 325 4.51 6.16 -8.50
C GLY A 325 5.13 4.78 -8.61
N ASP A 326 6.12 4.68 -9.48
CA ASP A 326 6.83 3.45 -9.80
C ASP A 326 7.41 2.72 -8.58
N GLY A 327 7.95 3.45 -7.60
CA GLY A 327 8.53 2.86 -6.39
C GLY A 327 7.49 2.13 -5.54
N GLU A 328 6.31 2.72 -5.39
CA GLU A 328 5.18 2.17 -4.65
C GLU A 328 4.58 0.95 -5.34
N TYR A 329 4.29 1.04 -6.64
CA TYR A 329 3.70 -0.06 -7.40
C TYR A 329 4.64 -1.27 -7.50
N LEU A 330 5.94 -1.06 -7.77
CA LEU A 330 6.90 -2.16 -7.79
C LEU A 330 7.10 -2.79 -6.40
N ALA A 331 7.10 -1.99 -5.33
CA ALA A 331 7.15 -2.51 -3.97
C ALA A 331 5.91 -3.33 -3.62
N ALA A 332 4.71 -2.87 -4.01
CA ALA A 332 3.47 -3.61 -3.84
C ALA A 332 3.52 -4.95 -4.57
N PHE A 333 4.03 -4.96 -5.81
CA PHE A 333 4.19 -6.19 -6.59
C PHE A 333 5.15 -7.18 -5.94
N GLN A 334 6.32 -6.72 -5.55
CA GLN A 334 7.37 -7.57 -4.99
C GLN A 334 7.04 -8.09 -3.59
N LYS A 335 6.34 -7.29 -2.77
CA LYS A 335 6.05 -7.63 -1.37
C LYS A 335 4.72 -8.34 -1.18
N ILE A 336 3.71 -8.04 -1.98
CA ILE A 336 2.33 -8.51 -1.77
C ILE A 336 1.83 -9.31 -2.98
N VAL A 337 1.73 -8.67 -4.15
CA VAL A 337 1.04 -9.25 -5.33
C VAL A 337 1.69 -10.56 -5.78
N MET A 338 2.99 -10.54 -6.07
CA MET A 338 3.68 -11.70 -6.62
C MET A 338 3.80 -12.85 -5.63
N PRO A 339 4.16 -12.63 -4.34
CA PRO A 339 4.16 -13.70 -3.35
C PRO A 339 2.79 -14.39 -3.21
N ILE A 340 1.71 -13.61 -3.04
CA ILE A 340 0.35 -14.14 -2.93
C ILE A 340 -0.05 -14.87 -4.21
N ALA A 341 0.22 -14.29 -5.37
CA ALA A 341 -0.12 -14.89 -6.65
C ALA A 341 0.62 -16.21 -6.92
N HIS A 342 1.89 -16.32 -6.52
CA HIS A 342 2.65 -17.57 -6.60
C HIS A 342 2.08 -18.64 -5.66
N GLU A 343 1.73 -18.28 -4.42
CA GLU A 343 1.11 -19.21 -3.47
C GLU A 343 -0.28 -19.64 -3.95
N PHE A 344 -1.06 -18.73 -4.54
CA PHE A 344 -2.36 -19.04 -5.14
C PHE A 344 -2.23 -19.98 -6.34
N ASN A 345 -1.14 -19.85 -7.12
CA ASN A 345 -0.85 -20.64 -8.31
C ASN A 345 -2.03 -20.67 -9.31
N PRO A 346 -2.36 -19.53 -9.96
CA PRO A 346 -3.50 -19.43 -10.87
C PRO A 346 -3.26 -20.18 -12.19
N ASP A 347 -4.36 -20.60 -12.83
CA ASP A 347 -4.38 -21.23 -14.15
C ASP A 347 -4.47 -20.20 -15.29
N LEU A 348 -5.04 -19.03 -14.99
CA LEU A 348 -5.19 -17.86 -15.85
C LEU A 348 -5.02 -16.58 -15.01
N VAL A 349 -4.31 -15.60 -15.56
CA VAL A 349 -4.26 -14.23 -15.03
C VAL A 349 -5.04 -13.31 -15.96
N ILE A 350 -5.98 -12.55 -15.41
CA ILE A 350 -6.68 -11.47 -16.10
C ILE A 350 -6.26 -10.16 -15.45
N ILE A 351 -5.83 -9.20 -16.26
CA ILE A 351 -5.47 -7.86 -15.81
C ILE A 351 -6.62 -6.92 -16.18
N SER A 352 -7.32 -6.39 -15.17
CA SER A 352 -8.17 -5.20 -15.30
C SER A 352 -7.24 -4.00 -15.44
N ALA A 353 -7.05 -3.59 -16.69
CA ALA A 353 -5.97 -2.70 -17.08
C ALA A 353 -6.46 -1.28 -17.31
N GLY A 354 -6.70 -0.56 -16.21
CA GLY A 354 -6.79 0.89 -16.22
C GLY A 354 -5.42 1.54 -16.40
N PHE A 355 -5.38 2.71 -17.03
CA PHE A 355 -4.15 3.51 -17.15
C PHE A 355 -4.33 4.93 -16.63
N ASP A 356 -5.28 5.14 -15.72
CA ASP A 356 -5.50 6.39 -15.00
C ASP A 356 -4.58 6.56 -13.78
N ALA A 357 -3.88 5.52 -13.34
CA ALA A 357 -2.74 5.67 -12.43
C ALA A 357 -1.47 6.18 -13.14
N ALA A 358 -1.50 6.30 -14.48
CA ALA A 358 -0.32 6.65 -15.27
C ALA A 358 0.09 8.11 -15.14
N ASP A 359 1.40 8.37 -15.23
CA ASP A 359 1.96 9.72 -15.28
C ASP A 359 1.33 10.53 -16.43
N GLY A 360 0.68 11.64 -16.07
CA GLY A 360 -0.05 12.53 -16.97
C GLY A 360 -1.58 12.37 -16.96
N ASP A 361 -2.12 11.37 -16.26
CA ASP A 361 -3.56 11.28 -16.02
C ASP A 361 -3.96 12.10 -14.79
N GLU A 362 -4.65 13.21 -15.01
CA GLU A 362 -5.03 14.15 -13.96
C GLU A 362 -6.17 13.62 -13.06
N LEU A 363 -6.96 12.65 -13.55
CA LEU A 363 -8.11 12.13 -12.82
C LEU A 363 -7.64 11.16 -11.72
N GLY A 364 -6.73 10.25 -12.05
CA GLY A 364 -6.13 9.35 -11.06
C GLY A 364 -5.05 9.99 -10.20
N GLY A 365 -4.32 10.99 -10.71
CA GLY A 365 -3.37 11.78 -9.94
C GLY A 365 -2.16 10.99 -9.42
N CYS A 366 -1.85 9.85 -10.04
CA CYS A 366 -0.65 9.06 -9.76
C CYS A 366 0.41 9.26 -10.85
N PHE A 367 1.59 8.67 -10.66
CA PHE A 367 2.78 8.88 -11.48
C PHE A 367 3.41 7.57 -11.95
N VAL A 368 2.60 6.57 -12.30
CA VAL A 368 3.10 5.28 -12.81
C VAL A 368 3.54 5.44 -14.25
N THR A 369 4.81 5.15 -14.53
CA THR A 369 5.39 5.33 -15.86
C THR A 369 5.10 4.12 -16.78
N PRO A 370 5.11 4.29 -18.11
CA PRO A 370 4.98 3.15 -19.04
C PRO A 370 6.01 2.03 -18.80
N PRO A 371 7.30 2.30 -18.49
CA PRO A 371 8.23 1.26 -18.04
C PRO A 371 7.74 0.45 -16.85
N CYS A 372 7.12 1.07 -15.83
CA CYS A 372 6.60 0.35 -14.67
C CYS A 372 5.49 -0.63 -15.07
N TYR A 373 4.53 -0.22 -15.92
CA TYR A 373 3.53 -1.14 -16.48
C TYR A 373 4.15 -2.33 -17.23
N ALA A 374 5.25 -2.12 -17.96
CA ALA A 374 5.99 -3.22 -18.59
C ALA A 374 6.60 -4.17 -17.56
N HIS A 375 7.21 -3.66 -16.49
CA HIS A 375 7.75 -4.51 -15.40
C HIS A 375 6.65 -5.29 -14.68
N MET A 376 5.54 -4.64 -14.32
CA MET A 376 4.38 -5.29 -13.70
C MET A 376 3.82 -6.41 -14.58
N THR A 377 3.64 -6.15 -15.88
CA THR A 377 3.20 -7.15 -16.87
C THR A 377 4.18 -8.32 -16.92
N HIS A 378 5.48 -8.04 -16.97
CA HIS A 378 6.52 -9.06 -17.06
C HIS A 378 6.52 -10.00 -15.84
N MET A 379 6.33 -9.45 -14.63
CA MET A 379 6.22 -10.26 -13.41
C MET A 379 5.02 -11.21 -13.50
N LEU A 380 3.85 -10.72 -13.92
CA LEU A 380 2.62 -11.53 -14.03
C LEU A 380 2.72 -12.62 -15.11
N MET A 381 3.48 -12.38 -16.19
CA MET A 381 3.75 -13.38 -17.22
C MET A 381 4.54 -14.60 -16.73
N SER A 382 5.11 -14.56 -15.52
CA SER A 382 5.73 -15.74 -14.89
C SER A 382 4.72 -16.71 -14.26
N LEU A 383 3.47 -16.27 -14.05
CA LEU A 383 2.38 -17.05 -13.48
C LEU A 383 1.59 -17.77 -14.57
N ALA A 384 0.77 -18.77 -14.20
CA ALA A 384 -0.15 -19.43 -15.13
C ALA A 384 0.50 -19.99 -16.43
N ASN A 385 1.80 -20.30 -16.39
CA ASN A 385 2.62 -20.61 -17.57
C ASN A 385 2.59 -19.51 -18.67
N GLY A 386 2.39 -18.25 -18.27
CA GLY A 386 2.25 -17.09 -19.15
C GLY A 386 0.84 -16.85 -19.71
N ARG A 387 -0.20 -17.56 -19.22
CA ARG A 387 -1.61 -17.35 -19.62
C ARG A 387 -2.07 -16.02 -18.99
N VAL A 388 -1.86 -14.93 -19.74
CA VAL A 388 -2.22 -13.57 -19.31
C VAL A 388 -3.15 -12.96 -20.35
N ALA A 389 -4.32 -12.50 -19.91
CA ALA A 389 -5.24 -11.71 -20.71
C ALA A 389 -5.34 -10.30 -20.10
N VAL A 390 -5.16 -9.28 -20.93
CA VAL A 390 -5.25 -7.87 -20.51
C VAL A 390 -6.56 -7.31 -21.04
N CYS A 391 -7.39 -6.73 -20.18
CA CYS A 391 -8.67 -6.12 -20.53
C CYS A 391 -8.64 -4.64 -20.18
N LEU A 392 -8.82 -3.75 -21.16
CA LEU A 392 -8.80 -2.30 -20.94
C LEU A 392 -9.93 -1.85 -20.01
N GLU A 393 -9.61 -1.03 -19.01
CA GLU A 393 -10.57 -0.38 -18.09
C GLU A 393 -10.52 1.16 -18.25
N GLY A 394 -10.08 1.92 -17.23
CA GLY A 394 -9.94 3.38 -17.20
C GLY A 394 -8.67 3.95 -17.86
N GLY A 395 -8.39 5.24 -17.64
CA GLY A 395 -7.32 6.01 -18.29
C GLY A 395 -7.86 7.03 -19.30
N TYR A 396 -7.71 8.31 -19.01
CA TYR A 396 -8.44 9.40 -19.65
C TYR A 396 -7.51 10.41 -20.34
N ASN A 397 -6.21 10.37 -20.05
CA ASN A 397 -5.21 11.03 -20.88
C ASN A 397 -4.83 10.17 -22.10
N LEU A 398 -5.26 10.57 -23.31
CA LEU A 398 -5.03 9.83 -24.57
C LEU A 398 -3.56 9.49 -24.85
N LYS A 399 -2.61 10.34 -24.41
CA LYS A 399 -1.18 10.06 -24.58
C LYS A 399 -0.70 9.05 -23.54
N ALA A 400 -1.06 9.24 -22.27
CA ALA A 400 -0.64 8.36 -21.18
C ALA A 400 -1.17 6.94 -21.40
N ILE A 401 -2.47 6.79 -21.67
CA ILE A 401 -3.10 5.49 -21.97
C ILE A 401 -2.42 4.78 -23.14
N SER A 402 -2.13 5.50 -24.23
CA SER A 402 -1.54 4.91 -25.43
C SER A 402 -0.10 4.45 -25.21
N GLN A 403 0.70 5.21 -24.45
CA GLN A 403 2.09 4.84 -24.17
C GLN A 403 2.17 3.69 -23.15
N SER A 404 1.32 3.71 -22.11
CA SER A 404 1.27 2.65 -21.11
C SER A 404 0.76 1.34 -21.71
N ALA A 405 -0.33 1.38 -22.49
CA ALA A 405 -0.82 0.21 -23.24
C ALA A 405 0.22 -0.34 -24.21
N LEU A 406 1.01 0.53 -24.87
CA LEU A 406 2.10 0.10 -25.76
C LEU A 406 3.20 -0.63 -25.00
N ALA A 407 3.57 -0.15 -23.81
CA ALA A 407 4.58 -0.80 -22.97
C ALA A 407 4.13 -2.20 -22.51
N VAL A 408 2.85 -2.35 -22.13
CA VAL A 408 2.22 -3.64 -21.83
C VAL A 408 2.27 -4.55 -23.06
N ALA A 409 1.79 -4.10 -24.22
CA ALA A 409 1.74 -4.90 -25.44
C ALA A 409 3.12 -5.38 -25.93
N ARG A 410 4.14 -4.52 -25.86
CA ARG A 410 5.53 -4.89 -26.15
C ARG A 410 6.04 -6.01 -25.24
N THR A 411 5.72 -5.91 -23.94
CA THR A 411 6.09 -6.93 -22.96
C THR A 411 5.39 -8.26 -23.24
N LEU A 412 4.08 -8.24 -23.57
CA LEU A 412 3.34 -9.45 -23.97
C LEU A 412 3.95 -10.13 -25.20
N MET A 413 4.40 -9.33 -26.18
CA MET A 413 5.11 -9.77 -27.38
C MET A 413 6.52 -10.32 -27.09
N GLY A 414 7.03 -10.18 -25.87
CA GLY A 414 8.32 -10.72 -25.43
C GLY A 414 9.48 -9.74 -25.52
N GLU A 415 9.22 -8.45 -25.76
CA GLU A 415 10.25 -7.42 -25.60
C GLU A 415 10.61 -7.28 -24.11
N PRO A 416 11.91 -7.14 -23.77
CA PRO A 416 12.30 -6.94 -22.38
C PRO A 416 11.78 -5.58 -21.87
N PRO A 417 11.28 -5.52 -20.61
CA PRO A 417 10.91 -4.24 -20.01
C PRO A 417 12.06 -3.23 -20.05
N PRO A 418 11.79 -1.94 -20.31
CA PRO A 418 12.82 -0.92 -20.32
C PRO A 418 13.56 -0.84 -18.98
N GLN A 419 14.86 -0.54 -19.02
CA GLN A 419 15.61 -0.27 -17.79
C GLN A 419 15.05 0.97 -17.09
N MET A 420 14.82 0.87 -15.78
CA MET A 420 14.38 1.98 -14.94
C MET A 420 15.22 2.03 -13.66
N GLY A 421 15.46 3.24 -13.16
CA GLY A 421 16.04 3.41 -11.83
C GLY A 421 14.95 3.15 -10.78
N MET A 422 15.26 2.38 -9.75
CA MET A 422 14.31 2.14 -8.65
C MET A 422 14.12 3.43 -7.84
N PRO A 423 12.93 4.05 -7.84
CA PRO A 423 12.66 5.22 -7.01
C PRO A 423 12.61 4.80 -5.53
N PRO A 424 12.90 5.74 -4.60
CA PRO A 424 12.73 5.46 -3.18
C PRO A 424 11.24 5.25 -2.87
N LEU A 425 10.94 4.21 -2.10
CA LEU A 425 9.59 3.95 -1.59
C LEU A 425 9.24 4.99 -0.52
N SER A 426 8.08 5.66 -0.66
CA SER A 426 7.56 6.55 0.38
C SER A 426 7.31 5.80 1.70
N LYS A 427 7.52 6.48 2.83
CA LYS A 427 7.35 5.86 4.16
C LYS A 427 5.91 5.48 4.41
N GLU A 428 4.97 6.28 3.91
CA GLU A 428 3.54 6.08 4.00
C GLU A 428 3.12 4.83 3.23
N ALA A 429 3.55 4.67 1.98
CA ALA A 429 3.30 3.43 1.23
C ALA A 429 3.97 2.21 1.87
N ALA A 430 5.19 2.34 2.40
CA ALA A 430 5.84 1.24 3.12
C ALA A 430 5.02 0.76 4.33
N ARG A 431 4.40 1.69 5.08
CA ARG A 431 3.50 1.37 6.20
C ARG A 431 2.20 0.71 5.72
N VAL A 432 1.63 1.19 4.62
CA VAL A 432 0.42 0.60 4.03
C VAL A 432 0.69 -0.84 3.61
N LEU A 433 1.79 -1.10 2.90
CA LEU A 433 2.18 -2.45 2.51
C LEU A 433 2.40 -3.38 3.71
N ALA A 434 2.98 -2.88 4.81
CA ALA A 434 3.10 -3.65 6.05
C ALA A 434 1.75 -3.97 6.69
N ARG A 435 0.78 -3.04 6.66
CA ARG A 435 -0.60 -3.28 7.14
C ARG A 435 -1.34 -4.28 6.26
N VAL A 436 -1.19 -4.19 4.93
CA VAL A 436 -1.76 -5.18 4.01
C VAL A 436 -1.17 -6.56 4.31
N GLN A 437 0.14 -6.67 4.46
CA GLN A 437 0.80 -7.92 4.85
C GLN A 437 0.21 -8.47 6.17
N ALA A 438 0.04 -7.61 7.18
CA ALA A 438 -0.58 -7.94 8.47
C ALA A 438 -1.97 -8.55 8.33
N VAL A 439 -2.83 -7.90 7.56
CA VAL A 439 -4.21 -8.36 7.35
C VAL A 439 -4.27 -9.65 6.54
N GLN A 440 -3.33 -9.88 5.63
CA GLN A 440 -3.32 -11.04 4.74
C GLN A 440 -2.63 -12.28 5.33
N ALA A 441 -1.77 -12.14 6.34
CA ALA A 441 -1.05 -13.26 6.96
C ALA A 441 -1.87 -14.42 7.52
N PRO A 442 -3.07 -14.22 8.09
CA PRO A 442 -3.90 -15.35 8.49
C PRO A 442 -4.26 -16.29 7.33
N TYR A 443 -4.23 -15.78 6.09
CA TYR A 443 -4.71 -16.49 4.90
C TYR A 443 -3.60 -16.95 3.95
N TRP A 444 -2.39 -16.42 4.08
CA TRP A 444 -1.27 -16.66 3.18
C TRP A 444 0.03 -16.90 3.94
N GLU A 445 0.65 -18.06 3.73
CA GLU A 445 1.90 -18.43 4.40
C GLU A 445 3.04 -17.46 4.05
N CYS A 446 3.10 -17.00 2.78
CA CYS A 446 4.09 -16.03 2.33
C CYS A 446 3.98 -14.67 3.02
N MET A 447 2.86 -14.37 3.67
CA MET A 447 2.63 -13.10 4.38
C MET A 447 2.95 -13.20 5.89
N ARG A 448 3.04 -14.40 6.48
CA ARG A 448 3.13 -14.62 7.93
C ARG A 448 4.34 -14.05 8.66
N PRO A 449 5.58 -14.09 8.13
CA PRO A 449 6.73 -13.59 8.87
C PRO A 449 6.55 -12.09 9.17
N GLY A 450 6.50 -11.68 10.45
CA GLY A 450 6.49 -10.25 10.82
C GLY A 450 5.31 -9.70 11.59
N ILE A 451 4.29 -10.50 11.87
CA ILE A 451 2.99 -9.95 12.29
C ILE A 451 2.62 -10.38 13.69
N ILE A 452 2.29 -9.39 14.51
CA ILE A 452 1.84 -9.52 15.88
C ILE A 452 0.35 -9.21 15.88
N ASP A 453 -0.52 -10.19 16.16
CA ASP A 453 -1.95 -9.93 16.35
C ASP A 453 -2.21 -9.35 17.75
N ILE A 454 -2.27 -8.02 17.87
CA ILE A 454 -2.48 -7.35 19.16
C ILE A 454 -3.81 -7.77 19.82
N GLN A 455 -4.83 -8.14 19.03
CA GLN A 455 -6.15 -8.48 19.56
C GLN A 455 -6.13 -9.79 20.35
N GLU A 456 -5.21 -10.71 20.05
CA GLU A 456 -5.07 -11.98 20.77
C GLU A 456 -4.50 -11.82 22.18
N TYR A 457 -3.74 -10.75 22.47
CA TYR A 457 -3.07 -10.61 23.77
C TYR A 457 -3.98 -10.06 24.89
N GLY A 458 -5.11 -9.42 24.53
CA GLY A 458 -6.07 -8.84 25.47
C GLY A 458 -5.46 -7.85 26.48
N ASP A 459 -6.19 -7.58 27.56
CA ASP A 459 -5.80 -6.62 28.63
C ASP A 459 -4.52 -7.01 29.40
N GLY A 460 -3.98 -8.22 29.18
CA GLY A 460 -2.78 -8.72 29.84
C GLY A 460 -1.46 -8.20 29.24
N ALA A 461 -1.52 -7.60 28.06
CA ALA A 461 -0.33 -7.10 27.37
C ALA A 461 0.21 -5.80 27.98
N THR A 462 1.50 -5.55 27.85
CA THR A 462 2.12 -4.26 28.21
C THR A 462 3.13 -3.86 27.16
N ARG A 463 3.05 -2.61 26.69
CA ARG A 463 4.04 -2.08 25.75
C ARG A 463 5.42 -1.99 26.43
N LEU A 464 6.45 -2.39 25.69
CA LEU A 464 7.79 -2.56 26.24
C LEU A 464 8.40 -1.27 26.81
N HIS A 465 8.04 -0.08 26.28
CA HIS A 465 8.53 1.19 26.83
C HIS A 465 8.05 1.45 28.28
N ASP A 466 6.84 0.98 28.63
CA ASP A 466 6.33 1.09 30.00
C ASP A 466 7.10 0.14 30.95
N VAL A 467 7.45 -1.07 30.47
CA VAL A 467 8.26 -2.05 31.22
C VAL A 467 9.69 -1.52 31.45
N ILE A 468 10.33 -0.98 30.41
CA ILE A 468 11.67 -0.41 30.49
C ILE A 468 11.70 0.74 31.49
N ARG A 469 10.70 1.63 31.50
CA ARG A 469 10.65 2.73 32.48
C ARG A 469 10.50 2.22 33.90
N GLY A 470 9.72 1.15 34.11
CA GLY A 470 9.63 0.46 35.41
C GLY A 470 10.98 -0.09 35.88
N TYR A 471 11.74 -0.72 34.98
CA TYR A 471 13.10 -1.20 35.26
C TYR A 471 14.08 -0.05 35.57
N GLN A 472 14.07 1.03 34.78
CA GLN A 472 14.87 2.23 35.06
C GLN A 472 14.59 2.78 36.46
N ARG A 473 13.32 2.89 36.85
CA ARG A 473 12.91 3.32 38.19
C ARG A 473 13.52 2.42 39.28
N GLN A 474 13.52 1.11 39.07
CA GLN A 474 14.12 0.17 40.03
C GLN A 474 15.63 0.39 40.19
N ILE A 475 16.36 0.49 39.06
CA ILE A 475 17.82 0.71 39.08
C ILE A 475 18.17 2.04 39.73
N LEU A 476 17.49 3.13 39.36
CA LEU A 476 17.72 4.46 39.93
C LEU A 476 17.37 4.54 41.41
N SER A 477 16.33 3.84 41.84
CA SER A 477 15.98 3.71 43.25
C SER A 477 17.05 2.96 44.04
N GLN A 478 17.57 1.84 43.52
CA GLN A 478 18.61 1.06 44.18
C GLN A 478 19.96 1.78 44.24
N LYS A 479 20.38 2.42 43.15
CA LYS A 479 21.67 3.10 43.07
C LYS A 479 21.70 4.45 43.79
N HIS A 480 20.64 5.25 43.67
CA HIS A 480 20.63 6.66 44.07
C HIS A 480 19.48 7.02 45.00
N GLY A 481 18.65 6.06 45.41
CA GLY A 481 17.48 6.31 46.24
C GLY A 481 16.40 7.14 45.54
N MET A 482 16.44 7.26 44.21
CA MET A 482 15.48 8.09 43.48
C MET A 482 14.04 7.60 43.66
N VAL A 483 13.12 8.56 43.75
CA VAL A 483 11.69 8.33 43.97
C VAL A 483 10.85 9.04 42.89
N PRO A 484 9.63 8.56 42.59
CA PRO A 484 8.72 9.26 41.68
C PRO A 484 8.33 10.65 42.20
N LEU A 485 8.35 11.63 41.30
CA LEU A 485 7.81 12.97 41.55
C LEU A 485 6.36 13.02 41.07
N PHE A 486 5.46 13.48 41.94
CA PHE A 486 4.04 13.55 41.60
C PHE A 486 3.75 14.66 40.58
N ILE A 487 3.03 14.32 39.52
CA ILE A 487 2.54 15.25 38.50
C ILE A 487 1.03 15.13 38.45
N GLN A 488 0.31 16.21 38.78
CA GLN A 488 -1.14 16.22 38.70
C GLN A 488 -1.60 16.25 37.24
N ARG A 489 -2.50 15.33 36.86
CA ARG A 489 -3.05 15.20 35.51
C ARG A 489 -4.55 14.92 35.55
N GLU A 490 -5.26 15.25 34.47
CA GLU A 490 -6.68 14.95 34.31
C GLU A 490 -6.93 13.46 33.98
N ALA A 491 -6.02 12.85 33.19
CA ALA A 491 -6.06 11.44 32.81
C ALA A 491 -4.80 10.71 33.32
N LEU A 492 -4.99 9.49 33.81
CA LEU A 492 -3.93 8.62 34.32
C LEU A 492 -3.70 7.47 33.33
N PHE A 493 -2.75 7.66 32.41
CA PHE A 493 -2.29 6.60 31.50
C PHE A 493 -1.09 5.86 32.09
N LYS A 494 -0.91 4.59 31.69
CA LYS A 494 0.21 3.75 32.15
C LYS A 494 1.57 4.40 31.87
N SER A 495 1.71 5.08 30.73
CA SER A 495 2.94 5.78 30.35
C SER A 495 3.27 7.01 31.21
N PHE A 496 2.38 7.43 32.12
CA PHE A 496 2.67 8.46 33.12
C PHE A 496 3.18 7.90 34.44
N GLU A 497 3.08 6.59 34.66
CA GLU A 497 3.67 5.95 35.84
C GLU A 497 5.19 6.06 35.82
N ASN A 498 5.78 6.52 36.93
CA ASN A 498 7.23 6.71 37.06
C ASN A 498 7.84 7.62 35.98
N GLN A 499 7.02 8.48 35.34
CA GLN A 499 7.48 9.35 34.25
C GLN A 499 8.60 10.29 34.71
N VAL A 500 8.49 10.82 35.92
CA VAL A 500 9.47 11.73 36.52
C VAL A 500 10.04 11.11 37.80
N LEU A 501 11.37 11.02 37.87
CA LEU A 501 12.10 10.50 39.02
C LEU A 501 13.02 11.58 39.58
N VAL A 502 13.15 11.64 40.89
CA VAL A 502 13.99 12.65 41.57
C VAL A 502 14.85 12.05 42.65
N THR A 503 16.05 12.60 42.86
CA THR A 503 16.89 12.27 44.01
C THR A 503 16.25 12.76 45.32
N PRO A 504 16.44 12.05 46.45
CA PRO A 504 15.94 12.50 47.75
C PRO A 504 16.45 13.88 48.15
N GLY A 505 15.59 14.68 48.77
CA GLY A 505 15.96 16.01 49.28
C GLY A 505 16.23 17.05 48.17
N ILE A 506 15.67 16.87 46.97
CA ILE A 506 15.86 17.77 45.82
C ILE A 506 15.65 19.25 46.16
N GLN A 507 14.70 19.55 47.04
CA GLN A 507 14.37 20.92 47.47
C GLN A 507 15.48 21.62 48.27
N THR A 508 16.43 20.87 48.83
CA THR A 508 17.57 21.42 49.59
C THR A 508 18.88 21.40 48.81
N LYS A 509 18.88 20.89 47.58
CA LYS A 509 20.08 20.80 46.74
C LYS A 509 20.38 22.14 46.08
N ARG A 510 21.62 22.61 46.23
CA ARG A 510 22.10 23.84 45.59
C ARG A 510 22.41 23.68 44.10
N LYS A 511 22.86 22.48 43.72
CA LYS A 511 23.22 22.11 42.34
C LYS A 511 22.16 21.14 41.84
N VAL A 512 21.49 21.43 40.72
CA VAL A 512 20.44 20.57 40.16
C VAL A 512 20.67 20.32 38.67
N LEU A 513 20.57 19.06 38.26
CA LEU A 513 20.53 18.64 36.87
C LEU A 513 19.10 18.17 36.53
N PHE A 514 18.44 18.90 35.63
CA PHE A 514 17.14 18.51 35.09
C PHE A 514 17.29 17.91 33.69
N ILE A 515 17.06 16.61 33.60
CA ILE A 515 17.18 15.80 32.39
C ILE A 515 15.78 15.60 31.78
N ILE A 516 15.66 15.90 30.49
CA ILE A 516 14.44 15.73 29.70
C ILE A 516 14.81 14.86 28.50
N HIS A 517 14.36 13.61 28.49
CA HIS A 517 14.87 12.61 27.55
C HIS A 517 13.77 11.74 26.92
N ASP A 518 14.03 11.27 25.70
CA ASP A 518 13.26 10.20 25.06
C ASP A 518 13.43 8.87 25.85
N PRO A 519 12.53 7.88 25.72
CA PRO A 519 12.77 6.54 26.24
C PRO A 519 14.09 5.95 25.70
N PRO A 520 14.73 5.04 26.46
CA PRO A 520 15.91 4.34 25.98
C PRO A 520 15.73 3.69 24.62
N GLU A 521 16.82 3.64 23.85
CA GLU A 521 16.80 3.05 22.51
C GLU A 521 16.74 1.53 22.63
N LEU A 522 15.81 0.89 21.92
CA LEU A 522 15.71 -0.56 21.82
C LEU A 522 16.29 -1.01 20.48
N GLN A 523 17.25 -1.94 20.53
CA GLN A 523 17.77 -2.62 19.36
C GLN A 523 17.51 -4.11 19.52
N ALA A 524 16.86 -4.72 18.53
CA ALA A 524 16.54 -6.14 18.56
C ALA A 524 16.84 -6.78 17.22
N MET A 525 17.34 -8.02 17.25
CA MET A 525 17.42 -8.87 16.07
C MET A 525 16.20 -9.80 16.06
N PRO A 526 15.21 -9.59 15.19
CA PRO A 526 14.11 -10.54 15.02
C PRO A 526 14.62 -11.82 14.36
N ASP A 527 13.97 -12.94 14.67
CA ASP A 527 14.20 -14.21 13.99
C ASP A 527 13.84 -14.08 12.51
N VAL A 528 14.70 -14.55 11.61
CA VAL A 528 14.52 -14.38 10.17
C VAL A 528 13.36 -15.20 9.60
N THR A 529 12.86 -16.19 10.34
CA THR A 529 11.83 -17.13 9.89
C THR A 529 10.42 -16.66 10.25
N ASP A 530 10.23 -16.10 11.45
CA ASP A 530 8.91 -15.69 11.94
C ASP A 530 8.86 -14.24 12.46
N ASN A 531 10.00 -13.53 12.45
CA ASN A 531 10.19 -12.18 13.00
C ASN A 531 9.89 -12.04 14.50
N THR A 532 9.80 -13.14 15.24
CA THR A 532 9.72 -13.09 16.70
C THR A 532 11.01 -12.50 17.27
N VAL A 533 10.89 -11.77 18.38
CA VAL A 533 12.05 -11.20 19.07
C VAL A 533 12.21 -11.91 20.40
N ASP A 534 13.20 -12.79 20.47
CA ASP A 534 13.62 -13.36 21.74
C ASP A 534 14.28 -12.29 22.62
N PRO A 535 13.91 -12.16 23.92
CA PRO A 535 14.44 -11.11 24.79
C PRO A 535 15.96 -11.07 24.93
N HIS A 536 16.64 -12.22 24.77
CA HIS A 536 18.11 -12.29 24.85
C HIS A 536 18.81 -11.73 23.59
N ASN A 537 18.07 -11.55 22.50
CA ASN A 537 18.51 -10.91 21.25
C ASN A 537 18.08 -9.44 21.16
N ALA A 538 17.54 -8.90 22.25
CA ALA A 538 17.14 -7.50 22.38
C ALA A 538 18.02 -6.78 23.41
N PHE A 539 18.41 -5.55 23.08
CA PHE A 539 19.29 -4.71 23.88
C PHE A 539 18.63 -3.36 24.11
N THR A 540 18.67 -2.90 25.36
CA THR A 540 18.25 -1.55 25.74
C THR A 540 19.50 -0.69 25.92
N LEU A 541 19.59 0.41 25.17
CA LEU A 541 20.71 1.35 25.20
C LEU A 541 20.27 2.64 25.90
N ASP A 542 20.84 2.88 27.08
CA ASP A 542 20.47 3.98 27.97
C ASP A 542 21.69 4.82 28.36
N GLY A 543 22.05 5.77 27.50
CA GLY A 543 23.14 6.71 27.74
C GLY A 543 22.83 7.76 28.81
N VAL A 544 21.56 7.96 29.17
CA VAL A 544 21.14 8.96 30.19
C VAL A 544 21.65 8.56 31.57
N MET A 545 21.65 7.25 31.87
CA MET A 545 22.12 6.72 33.15
C MET A 545 23.54 7.18 33.53
N ASN A 546 24.44 7.30 32.56
CA ASN A 546 25.81 7.78 32.80
C ASN A 546 25.84 9.21 33.34
N TYR A 547 24.93 10.07 32.89
CA TYR A 547 24.81 11.45 33.37
C TYR A 547 24.15 11.52 34.75
N VAL A 548 23.19 10.63 35.04
CA VAL A 548 22.60 10.51 36.39
C VAL A 548 23.65 10.04 37.40
N ASP A 549 24.39 8.98 37.06
CA ASP A 549 25.50 8.43 37.87
C ASP A 549 26.55 9.53 38.15
N TRP A 550 26.96 10.29 37.11
CA TRP A 550 27.90 11.40 37.24
C TRP A 550 27.36 12.54 38.12
N ALA A 551 26.12 12.96 37.90
CA ALA A 551 25.50 14.06 38.64
C ALA A 551 25.42 13.73 40.13
N ASN A 552 24.97 12.52 40.47
CA ASN A 552 24.89 12.06 41.85
C ASN A 552 26.28 11.96 42.51
N LYS A 553 27.31 11.53 41.77
CA LYS A 553 28.70 11.49 42.27
C LYS A 553 29.27 12.88 42.59
N ASN A 554 28.77 13.92 41.93
CA ASN A 554 29.19 15.31 42.12
C ASN A 554 28.19 16.14 42.96
N ASP A 555 27.35 15.47 43.76
CA ASP A 555 26.37 16.06 44.69
C ASP A 555 25.28 16.94 44.04
N PHE A 556 24.94 16.67 42.78
CA PHE A 556 23.77 17.28 42.16
C PHE A 556 22.49 16.58 42.64
N GLY A 557 21.45 17.38 42.87
CA GLY A 557 20.09 16.86 42.80
C GLY A 557 19.71 16.58 41.35
N VAL A 558 19.06 15.45 41.08
CA VAL A 558 18.65 15.08 39.71
C VAL A 558 17.13 15.04 39.62
N ILE A 559 16.60 15.66 38.57
CA ILE A 559 15.23 15.46 38.10
C ILE A 559 15.33 14.79 36.72
N ASP A 560 14.81 13.58 36.61
CA ASP A 560 14.85 12.76 35.40
C ASP A 560 13.43 12.62 34.84
N ALA A 561 13.14 13.28 33.72
CA ALA A 561 11.83 13.29 33.06
C ALA A 561 11.88 12.57 31.71
N ASN A 562 11.21 11.42 31.66
CA ASN A 562 11.07 10.60 30.46
C ASN A 562 9.84 11.03 29.64
N VAL A 563 10.03 11.35 28.37
CA VAL A 563 8.96 11.80 27.47
C VAL A 563 8.69 10.71 26.43
N PRO A 564 7.66 9.85 26.61
CA PRO A 564 7.39 8.78 25.68
C PRO A 564 6.95 9.33 24.31
N HIS A 565 7.36 8.65 23.23
CA HIS A 565 6.96 9.01 21.86
C HIS A 565 5.48 8.75 21.55
N TYR A 566 4.82 7.97 22.41
CA TYR A 566 3.44 7.56 22.31
C TYR A 566 2.90 7.26 23.71
N ILE A 567 1.67 7.66 23.99
CA ILE A 567 1.00 7.38 25.26
C ILE A 567 0.16 6.12 25.05
N THR A 568 0.39 5.08 25.85
CA THR A 568 -0.37 3.82 25.71
C THR A 568 -1.86 4.04 26.02
N HIS A 569 -2.75 3.68 25.10
CA HIS A 569 -4.20 3.73 25.27
C HIS A 569 -4.80 2.31 25.41
N PRO A 570 -5.83 2.10 26.26
CA PRO A 570 -6.50 0.80 26.39
C PRO A 570 -7.15 0.29 25.10
N GLU A 571 -7.61 1.19 24.26
CA GLU A 571 -8.27 0.92 22.97
C GLU A 571 -7.30 0.60 21.80
N ASP A 572 -6.01 0.45 22.07
CA ASP A 572 -4.99 0.17 21.06
C ASP A 572 -5.16 -1.22 20.43
N ILE A 573 -5.64 -1.26 19.19
CA ILE A 573 -5.79 -2.50 18.41
C ILE A 573 -4.79 -2.65 17.27
N ASP A 574 -4.05 -1.59 16.92
CA ASP A 574 -3.14 -1.58 15.78
C ASP A 574 -1.75 -2.13 16.13
N PRO A 575 -1.22 -3.12 15.37
CA PRO A 575 0.11 -3.69 15.59
C PRO A 575 1.25 -2.67 15.49
N PHE A 576 1.02 -1.61 14.71
CA PHE A 576 1.93 -0.49 14.56
C PHE A 576 1.20 0.81 14.83
N THR A 577 1.65 1.55 15.84
CA THR A 577 1.19 2.90 16.11
C THR A 577 2.30 3.89 15.75
N PRO A 578 2.07 4.86 14.84
CA PRO A 578 3.09 5.84 14.51
C PRO A 578 3.43 6.69 15.74
N ARG A 579 4.68 7.19 15.79
CA ARG A 579 5.08 8.16 16.82
C ARG A 579 4.19 9.40 16.73
N ALA A 580 3.93 10.03 17.88
CA ALA A 580 3.24 11.30 17.92
C ALA A 580 3.93 12.32 17.01
N ASP A 581 3.14 13.08 16.26
CA ASP A 581 3.68 14.18 15.47
C ASP A 581 4.36 15.22 16.38
N GLU A 582 5.22 16.06 15.79
CA GLU A 582 6.02 17.02 16.56
C GLU A 582 5.17 18.02 17.35
N LYS A 583 3.97 18.39 16.85
CA LYS A 583 3.09 19.35 17.52
C LYS A 583 2.48 18.71 18.76
N THR A 584 1.91 17.52 18.62
CA THR A 584 1.36 16.72 19.70
C THR A 584 2.42 16.44 20.77
N LEU A 585 3.63 16.05 20.36
CA LEU A 585 4.76 15.85 21.27
C LEU A 585 5.15 17.15 22.01
N GLN A 586 5.20 18.30 21.32
CA GLN A 586 5.51 19.59 21.95
C GLN A 586 4.46 20.00 22.98
N ASP A 587 3.18 19.77 22.72
CA ASP A 587 2.10 20.09 23.65
C ASP A 587 2.19 19.22 24.93
N GLN A 588 2.46 17.92 24.79
CA GLN A 588 2.67 17.00 25.92
C GLN A 588 3.91 17.39 26.76
N ILE A 589 5.02 17.68 26.09
CA ILE A 589 6.26 18.14 26.75
C ILE A 589 6.01 19.46 27.48
N ARG A 590 5.27 20.39 26.88
CA ARG A 590 4.96 21.69 27.47
C ARG A 590 4.24 21.54 28.80
N GLU A 591 3.20 20.71 28.84
CA GLU A 591 2.43 20.46 30.06
C GLU A 591 3.35 19.93 31.16
N LEU A 592 4.16 18.91 30.86
CA LEU A 592 5.06 18.29 31.82
C LEU A 592 6.14 19.25 32.35
N VAL A 593 6.91 19.85 31.45
CA VAL A 593 8.11 20.62 31.82
C VAL A 593 7.72 21.94 32.49
N CYS A 594 6.64 22.60 32.04
CA CYS A 594 6.14 23.80 32.71
C CYS A 594 5.56 23.47 34.09
N TYR A 595 4.86 22.34 34.24
CA TYR A 595 4.36 21.91 35.55
C TYR A 595 5.50 21.68 36.54
N ILE A 596 6.57 21.00 36.12
CA ILE A 596 7.76 20.78 36.97
C ILE A 596 8.40 22.12 37.36
N TRP A 597 8.47 23.06 36.41
CA TRP A 597 8.99 24.40 36.70
C TRP A 597 8.14 25.13 37.74
N ASP A 598 6.83 25.28 37.49
CA ASP A 598 5.94 26.12 38.29
C ASP A 598 5.75 25.58 39.72
N ASN A 599 5.68 24.26 39.88
CA ASN A 599 5.33 23.62 41.16
C ASN A 599 6.55 23.18 41.99
N TYR A 600 7.73 23.06 41.37
CA TYR A 600 8.92 22.55 42.06
C TYR A 600 10.12 23.48 41.87
N LEU A 601 10.70 23.54 40.66
CA LEU A 601 11.97 24.25 40.45
C LEU A 601 11.88 25.75 40.74
N GLN A 602 10.75 26.40 40.43
CA GLN A 602 10.54 27.81 40.73
C GLN A 602 10.60 28.11 42.23
N LEU A 603 10.17 27.15 43.06
CA LEU A 603 10.07 27.29 44.51
C LEU A 603 11.36 26.91 45.25
N TYR A 604 12.23 26.13 44.61
CA TYR A 604 13.48 25.65 45.23
C TYR A 604 14.59 26.70 45.16
N ASP A 605 15.42 26.77 46.19
CA ASP A 605 16.59 27.65 46.25
C ASP A 605 17.82 26.97 45.62
N VAL A 606 17.82 26.94 44.28
CA VAL A 606 18.88 26.34 43.46
C VAL A 606 19.82 27.43 42.97
N GLU A 607 21.11 27.29 43.26
CA GLU A 607 22.18 28.18 42.82
C GLU A 607 22.60 27.86 41.38
N ASP A 608 22.81 26.58 41.08
CA ASP A 608 23.30 26.10 39.79
C ASP A 608 22.33 25.08 39.18
N LEU A 609 21.43 25.53 38.30
CA LEU A 609 20.51 24.66 37.55
C LEU A 609 21.01 24.40 36.13
N PHE A 610 21.20 23.14 35.78
CA PHE A 610 21.54 22.71 34.43
C PHE A 610 20.38 21.95 33.78
N LEU A 611 20.19 22.17 32.48
CA LEU A 611 19.23 21.42 31.67
C LEU A 611 19.96 20.46 30.73
N LEU A 612 19.52 19.21 30.65
CA LEU A 612 20.01 18.22 29.70
C LEU A 612 18.84 17.70 28.85
N GLY A 613 18.76 18.13 27.59
CA GLY A 613 17.78 17.66 26.62
C GLY A 613 18.33 16.53 25.75
N VAL A 614 17.63 15.40 25.65
CA VAL A 614 18.13 14.21 24.96
C VAL A 614 17.09 13.68 23.97
N GLY A 615 17.50 13.47 22.72
CA GLY A 615 16.64 12.94 21.66
C GLY A 615 15.72 14.00 21.04
N ASN A 616 14.44 13.68 20.85
CA ASN A 616 13.38 14.62 20.47
C ASN A 616 12.87 15.42 21.67
N ALA A 617 12.95 14.86 22.88
CA ALA A 617 12.54 15.48 24.13
C ALA A 617 13.34 16.75 24.48
N TYR A 618 14.49 16.98 23.83
CA TYR A 618 15.23 18.25 23.91
C TYR A 618 14.35 19.47 23.59
N LEU A 619 13.27 19.29 22.81
CA LEU A 619 12.26 20.32 22.56
C LEU A 619 11.66 20.88 23.85
N GLY A 620 11.68 20.12 24.95
CA GLY A 620 11.28 20.59 26.27
C GLY A 620 12.13 21.74 26.81
N VAL A 621 13.42 21.77 26.48
CA VAL A 621 14.29 22.90 26.83
C VAL A 621 13.85 24.16 26.09
N LYS A 622 13.57 24.05 24.79
CA LYS A 622 13.03 25.18 24.01
C LYS A 622 11.71 25.66 24.64
N VAL A 623 10.78 24.74 24.88
CA VAL A 623 9.45 25.06 25.39
C VAL A 623 9.53 25.74 26.76
N LEU A 624 10.37 25.24 27.67
CA LEU A 624 10.57 25.86 28.98
C LEU A 624 11.11 27.30 28.84
N LEU A 625 12.17 27.48 28.06
CA LEU A 625 12.82 28.78 27.85
C LEU A 625 11.91 29.82 27.19
N THR A 626 10.96 29.40 26.35
CA THR A 626 10.04 30.33 25.67
C THR A 626 8.77 30.61 26.46
N ASN A 627 8.36 29.72 27.38
CA ASN A 627 7.09 29.84 28.10
C ASN A 627 7.26 30.31 29.55
N ARG A 628 8.47 30.28 30.12
CA ARG A 628 8.74 30.68 31.51
C ARG A 628 9.96 31.59 31.59
N ASN A 629 9.90 32.57 32.50
CA ASN A 629 11.04 33.44 32.79
C ASN A 629 12.06 32.71 33.69
N CYS A 630 12.79 31.77 33.09
CA CYS A 630 13.69 30.86 33.78
C CYS A 630 15.18 31.08 33.45
N LYS A 631 15.51 31.82 32.37
CA LYS A 631 16.88 31.94 31.85
C LYS A 631 17.91 32.39 32.89
N ASN A 632 17.51 33.27 33.81
CA ASN A 632 18.43 33.84 34.81
C ASN A 632 18.77 32.84 35.93
N ARG A 633 18.01 31.75 36.04
CA ARG A 633 18.22 30.69 37.03
C ARG A 633 18.97 29.49 36.44
N ILE A 634 19.19 29.46 35.12
CA ILE A 634 19.82 28.33 34.43
C ILE A 634 21.30 28.66 34.19
N ALA A 635 22.19 27.86 34.78
CA ALA A 635 23.64 27.99 34.64
C ALA A 635 24.15 27.48 33.28
N GLY A 636 23.48 26.47 32.70
CA GLY A 636 23.83 25.92 31.40
C GLY A 636 22.80 24.95 30.82
N VAL A 637 22.86 24.77 29.51
CA VAL A 637 22.03 23.84 28.75
C VAL A 637 22.91 22.92 27.92
N VAL A 638 22.63 21.62 27.95
CA VAL A 638 23.25 20.64 27.05
C VAL A 638 22.12 19.94 26.29
N ASN A 639 22.27 19.81 24.97
CA ASN A 639 21.32 19.07 24.15
C ASN A 639 22.02 18.05 23.27
N PHE A 640 21.46 16.85 23.20
CA PHE A 640 21.82 15.78 22.27
C PHE A 640 20.64 15.56 21.32
N VAL A 641 20.76 16.01 20.08
CA VAL A 641 19.62 16.13 19.15
C VAL A 641 19.68 15.07 18.05
N THR A 642 18.57 14.33 17.90
CA THR A 642 18.35 13.36 16.81
C THR A 642 17.23 13.77 15.84
N GLY A 643 16.31 14.62 16.28
CA GLY A 643 15.21 15.15 15.46
C GLY A 643 15.48 16.54 14.88
N ASN A 644 14.45 17.15 14.29
CA ASN A 644 14.55 18.47 13.68
C ASN A 644 15.08 19.52 14.66
N LEU A 645 16.17 20.20 14.28
CA LEU A 645 16.75 21.28 15.08
C LEU A 645 15.86 22.54 15.03
N ARG A 646 15.32 22.96 16.17
CA ARG A 646 14.37 24.09 16.28
C ARG A 646 15.01 25.32 16.91
N PRO A 647 14.68 26.53 16.42
CA PRO A 647 15.21 27.77 16.98
C PRO A 647 14.54 28.10 18.33
N VAL A 648 15.36 28.53 19.29
CA VAL A 648 14.95 29.16 20.55
C VAL A 648 14.98 30.67 20.37
N LYS A 649 13.79 31.26 20.26
CA LYS A 649 13.56 32.71 20.19
C LYS A 649 12.28 33.04 20.94
N SER A 650 12.24 34.24 21.54
CA SER A 650 11.05 34.79 22.16
C SER A 650 10.79 36.18 21.60
N GLU A 651 9.52 36.54 21.45
CA GLU A 651 9.11 37.91 21.09
C GLU A 651 9.14 38.84 22.30
N THR A 652 8.98 38.27 23.51
CA THR A 652 8.99 39.02 24.77
C THR A 652 10.38 39.16 25.38
N ASP A 653 11.32 38.30 24.97
CA ASP A 653 12.72 38.32 25.43
C ASP A 653 13.69 38.34 24.22
N PRO A 654 14.08 39.53 23.75
CA PRO A 654 14.95 39.67 22.58
C PRO A 654 16.37 39.13 22.82
N ASP A 655 16.81 39.03 24.07
CA ASP A 655 18.15 38.57 24.43
C ASP A 655 18.25 37.04 24.53
N LEU A 656 17.10 36.33 24.54
CA LEU A 656 17.06 34.88 24.75
C LEU A 656 17.96 34.11 23.78
N SER A 657 17.91 34.42 22.48
CA SER A 657 18.74 33.72 21.50
C SER A 657 20.25 33.98 21.70
N SER A 658 20.63 35.19 22.13
CA SER A 658 22.03 35.53 22.41
C SER A 658 22.52 34.87 23.70
N TRP A 659 21.69 34.83 24.73
CA TRP A 659 21.93 34.08 25.96
C TRP A 659 22.09 32.58 25.66
N TYR A 660 21.17 32.01 24.89
CA TYR A 660 21.17 30.59 24.53
C TYR A 660 22.44 30.20 23.79
N LYS A 661 22.92 31.02 22.83
CA LYS A 661 24.21 30.78 22.15
C LYS A 661 25.41 30.69 23.10
N ARG A 662 25.42 31.48 24.17
CA ARG A 662 26.52 31.54 25.15
C ARG A 662 26.44 30.44 26.20
N ASN A 663 25.21 30.02 26.55
CA ASN A 663 24.92 29.14 27.68
C ASN A 663 24.39 27.76 27.26
N SER A 664 24.54 27.37 25.99
CA SER A 664 24.20 26.01 25.54
C SER A 664 25.33 25.32 24.81
N LEU A 665 25.41 24.00 24.93
CA LEU A 665 26.06 23.07 24.01
C LEU A 665 24.98 22.23 23.32
N VAL A 666 25.02 22.17 21.99
CA VAL A 666 24.02 21.43 21.21
C VAL A 666 24.74 20.47 20.27
N PHE A 667 24.81 19.21 20.66
CA PHE A 667 25.42 18.15 19.86
C PHE A 667 24.40 17.58 18.88
N VAL A 668 24.81 17.45 17.62
CA VAL A 668 23.98 16.91 16.54
C VAL A 668 24.79 15.81 15.83
N ALA A 669 24.14 14.67 15.61
CA ALA A 669 24.75 13.50 14.96
C ALA A 669 25.31 13.83 13.57
N ASN A 670 26.30 13.05 13.13
CA ASN A 670 27.04 13.31 11.89
C ASN A 670 26.19 13.24 10.61
N ASP A 671 25.16 12.39 10.63
CA ASP A 671 24.25 12.06 9.53
C ASP A 671 22.96 12.90 9.52
N HIS A 672 22.84 13.86 10.45
CA HIS A 672 21.65 14.69 10.54
C HIS A 672 21.46 15.58 9.30
N ALA A 673 20.21 15.75 8.87
CA ALA A 673 19.83 16.47 7.65
C ALA A 673 20.27 17.95 7.63
N CYS A 674 20.56 18.57 8.77
CA CYS A 674 21.11 19.94 8.77
C CYS A 674 22.52 20.05 8.18
N TRP A 675 23.22 18.92 8.01
CA TRP A 675 24.55 18.85 7.41
C TRP A 675 24.52 18.49 5.92
N SER A 676 23.35 18.17 5.36
CA SER A 676 23.23 17.77 3.95
C SER A 676 23.47 18.91 2.96
N ASP A 677 23.34 20.15 3.43
CA ASP A 677 23.45 21.37 2.62
C ASP A 677 24.25 22.45 3.38
N GLU A 678 25.10 23.19 2.67
CA GLU A 678 25.93 24.25 3.22
C GLU A 678 25.10 25.45 3.76
N GLU A 679 23.99 25.80 3.13
CA GLU A 679 23.03 26.81 3.59
C GLU A 679 22.37 26.38 4.91
N LEU A 680 21.99 25.10 5.02
CA LEU A 680 21.41 24.55 6.26
C LEU A 680 22.45 24.54 7.38
N ALA A 681 23.69 24.13 7.09
CA ALA A 681 24.80 24.18 8.04
C ALA A 681 25.08 25.61 8.53
N LYS A 682 25.09 26.60 7.62
CA LYS A 682 25.20 28.03 7.97
C LYS A 682 24.00 28.49 8.79
N LYS A 683 22.78 28.05 8.47
CA LYS A 683 21.55 28.42 9.19
C LYS A 683 21.56 27.96 10.64
N VAL A 684 22.03 26.74 10.92
CA VAL A 684 22.11 26.21 12.30
C VAL A 684 23.23 26.84 13.13
N SER A 685 24.16 27.57 12.52
CA SER A 685 25.18 28.34 13.26
C SER A 685 24.61 29.58 13.98
N LYS A 686 23.42 30.07 13.57
CA LYS A 686 22.78 31.29 14.10
C LYS A 686 22.51 31.17 15.61
N LYS A 687 22.55 32.32 16.31
CA LYS A 687 22.43 32.42 17.78
C LYS A 687 21.25 31.61 18.37
N ARG A 688 20.09 31.66 17.70
CA ARG A 688 18.85 30.98 18.08
C ARG A 688 18.92 29.45 18.15
N PHE A 689 19.97 28.81 17.62
CA PHE A 689 20.15 27.36 17.68
C PHE A 689 21.15 26.91 18.74
N GLY A 690 21.72 27.84 19.52
CA GLY A 690 22.70 27.50 20.53
C GLY A 690 24.10 27.27 19.96
N ARG A 691 25.03 26.76 20.77
CA ARG A 691 26.37 26.37 20.30
C ARG A 691 26.30 24.98 19.67
N VAL A 692 25.84 24.93 18.43
CA VAL A 692 25.75 23.70 17.65
C VAL A 692 27.14 23.14 17.37
N LYS A 693 27.36 21.88 17.73
CA LYS A 693 28.55 21.08 17.46
C LYS A 693 28.14 19.83 16.69
N ARG A 694 28.86 19.54 15.61
CA ARG A 694 28.71 18.29 14.86
C ARG A 694 29.48 17.20 15.59
N SER A 695 28.79 16.12 15.97
CA SER A 695 29.45 14.92 16.48
C SER A 695 29.96 14.08 15.31
N ASN A 696 31.05 13.35 15.51
CA ASN A 696 31.55 12.37 14.54
C ASN A 696 30.77 11.04 14.61
N GLN A 697 29.99 10.84 15.67
CA GLN A 697 29.20 9.64 15.88
C GLN A 697 27.84 9.74 15.18
N VAL A 698 27.31 8.57 14.82
CA VAL A 698 25.94 8.37 14.36
C VAL A 698 25.18 7.65 15.47
N GLY A 699 23.95 8.11 15.75
CA GLY A 699 23.11 7.58 16.83
C GLY A 699 23.28 8.33 18.16
N LEU A 700 22.21 8.32 18.96
CA LEU A 700 22.08 9.11 20.18
C LEU A 700 23.06 8.68 21.27
N ASN A 701 23.07 7.39 21.58
CA ASN A 701 23.85 6.83 22.69
C ASN A 701 25.36 7.00 22.46
N ARG A 702 25.86 6.73 21.25
CA ARG A 702 27.27 6.92 20.90
C ARG A 702 27.70 8.38 20.97
N MET A 703 26.83 9.29 20.53
CA MET A 703 27.08 10.74 20.63
C MET A 703 27.15 11.19 22.10
N MET A 704 26.26 10.69 22.96
CA MET A 704 26.30 10.97 24.40
C MET A 704 27.59 10.44 25.04
N GLU A 705 27.98 9.20 24.72
CA GLU A 705 29.21 8.60 25.24
C GLU A 705 30.47 9.36 24.82
N GLU A 706 30.60 9.69 23.52
CA GLU A 706 31.73 10.44 22.95
C GLU A 706 31.94 11.79 23.65
N HIS A 707 30.85 12.52 23.89
CA HIS A 707 30.90 13.88 24.42
C HIS A 707 30.71 13.96 25.93
N ALA A 708 30.66 12.84 26.66
CA ALA A 708 30.44 12.83 28.10
C ALA A 708 31.51 13.62 28.86
N ALA A 709 32.79 13.38 28.57
CA ALA A 709 33.91 14.09 29.22
C ALA A 709 33.86 15.60 28.98
N GLU A 710 33.62 16.00 27.73
CA GLU A 710 33.49 17.40 27.31
C GLU A 710 32.33 18.10 28.03
N VAL A 711 31.19 17.41 28.16
CA VAL A 711 30.01 17.95 28.87
C VAL A 711 30.30 18.10 30.36
N HIS A 712 30.91 17.09 31.00
CA HIS A 712 31.23 17.13 32.42
C HIS A 712 32.18 18.27 32.77
N GLU A 713 33.23 18.47 31.96
CA GLU A 713 34.18 19.58 32.10
C GLU A 713 33.45 20.93 31.95
N TRP A 714 32.63 21.07 30.92
CA TRP A 714 31.88 22.31 30.66
C TRP A 714 30.87 22.67 31.75
N ILE A 715 30.21 21.67 32.35
CA ILE A 715 29.34 21.89 33.52
C ILE A 715 30.19 22.30 34.73
N GLY A 716 31.32 21.63 34.97
CA GLY A 716 32.23 21.92 36.09
C GLY A 716 32.79 23.35 36.07
N GLU A 717 33.18 23.86 34.91
CA GLU A 717 33.66 25.24 34.72
C GLU A 717 32.62 26.32 35.09
N ARG A 718 31.34 25.96 35.13
CA ARG A 718 30.22 26.88 35.33
C ARG A 718 29.63 26.85 36.73
N LEU A 719 30.11 25.96 37.59
CA LEU A 719 29.66 25.92 38.97
C LEU A 719 30.09 27.17 39.71
N SER A 720 29.20 27.67 40.55
CA SER A 720 29.55 28.71 41.51
C SER A 720 30.66 28.21 42.46
N GLN A 721 31.60 29.09 42.83
CA GLN A 721 32.67 28.72 43.76
C GLN A 721 32.08 28.43 45.14
N ASP A 722 32.36 27.25 45.71
CA ASP A 722 31.89 26.88 47.05
C ASP A 722 32.41 27.89 48.08
N GLY A 723 31.51 28.71 48.63
CA GLY A 723 31.81 29.78 49.60
C GLY A 723 32.19 29.31 51.00
N SER A 724 32.80 28.13 51.16
CA SER A 724 33.18 27.58 52.46
C SER A 724 34.69 27.36 52.54
N GLY A 725 35.44 28.40 52.94
CA GLY A 725 36.85 28.24 53.29
C GLY A 725 37.67 29.53 53.34
N ASN A 726 37.41 30.39 54.33
CA ASN A 726 38.46 31.09 55.12
C ASN A 726 37.81 32.08 56.11
N THR A 727 37.47 31.58 57.30
CA THR A 727 37.43 32.41 58.51
C THR A 727 38.41 31.81 59.49
N THR A 728 39.67 32.21 59.40
CA THR A 728 40.65 32.12 60.48
C THR A 728 41.40 33.44 60.54
N GLU A 729 41.06 34.20 61.58
CA GLU A 729 41.94 34.99 62.45
C GLU A 729 43.02 35.86 61.80
N GLU A 730 42.84 37.17 61.91
CA GLU A 730 43.93 38.09 62.28
C GLU A 730 43.36 39.35 62.97
N ASP A 731 43.02 39.20 64.24
CA ASP A 731 43.12 40.28 65.23
C ASP A 731 44.49 40.16 65.88
N GLY A 732 45.40 41.12 65.65
CA GLY A 732 46.69 41.11 66.33
C GLY A 732 47.81 42.02 65.80
N LYS A 733 47.60 43.34 65.72
CA LYS A 733 48.50 44.37 66.29
C LYS A 733 48.01 45.79 66.05
#